data_AF-A0A6G1P7T0-F1
#
_entry.id   AF-A0A6G1P7T0-F1
#
_cell.length_a   1.000
_cell.length_b   1.000
_cell.length_c   1.000
_cell.angle_alpha   90.00
_cell.angle_beta   90.00
_cell.angle_gamma   90.00
#
_symmetry.space_group_name_H-M   'P 1'
#
loop_
_entity.id
_entity.type
_entity.pdbx_description
1 polymer ?
#
loop_
_entity_poly.entity_id
_entity_poly.type
_entity_poly.pdbx_seq_one_letter_code
_entity_poly.pdbx_strand_id
1 'polypeptide(L)'
;MVGRPLSGTDSPFEGPHGPIVVSEKEKRDLFLKWMKLKLDTHSRNKLSGLRSKFKDQCMKKDVKLIAELEQALLDSSLGIEHYMREMGLIYEFSVTSSETTADEISRLPGIAAEMLLDGHPLELLDGDASNIPERWVTDVLMELHKKVGGKSRLLVLTVLGVQSTGKSTLLNTMFGVQFPVSSGRCTRGAYMLFIRVGEDMQSDLNCDFIVLIDTEGLKSPLLAQLEDSYEHDNQLATFVIGLSDVAVINVAMENLAEMKDVLQIATHAFLRMKQIGKKPVCHFVHQNVAAVAAHEKAMTERKHLLDQLNEMTQIAAEMEKQPFMKAFTDVLDYDIEKNNWNIPGLWHGTPPMAPVNTGYSEAVADFKKNLLETMKRDRNNRIYQIPEFLEWMRSLWKSVKYENFIFSFRNTLVAHAYDNLCKEFSQWEWKFRKEILSWQTEAELEMLNADSESDLHNLDKLCHAKKSEMLDKITDQQTMMKKKLNQYYQSKDKHVNLIEKYKIDFINSITCLSNEIQHSANNKLDCALDLRKTLLKAQEVQKKYRQVIEERVMKLLNDSKGTTLSDEEVTGEFEKMWAEVTVNKDLQNIGDLKEIGKGPFEAKIEHVNKKTKWNCSKRKQKKEDLPIFADSVIESCSRFVREIAITNKDYHDCFTKDLLDKIDGSLKIGPKFCNLKFEIDLKLHMCGIASREFLQMHRRFLLDKDPKNQLEKYKAQYLTDFLDLYKQRDHCQRKASDFVQCCIKPAVVEYINRSLGIDIVEEILTSSHSAEYSSRSFFQYSIQKELLQKEDFDSFLKFICNYEIYVKDWIFQHILDKMSENKTLYKLKTRNLQLIVDKITKATEWASKGEDGTLLPDTTESISKLISNMRKHLVRDVSLSVEEEKTTLFQIQSRCHQFIKSLKTSVIDLKEQLQEELNSDDIKETLNKLPIKPQDELFKRVFGCGQQCPFCKVPCEAGGKEHKRHHAAVHRPQGLGRYRYVDTKKLVETLCTTHVYNDIGFRNTATNWETHL
;
A
#
# COMPACT_ATOMS: atom_id res chain seq x y z
N MET A 1 -92.77 9.91 8.92
CA MET A 1 -93.85 9.83 9.93
C MET A 1 -93.42 10.64 11.15
N VAL A 2 -94.38 11.36 11.69
CA VAL A 2 -94.31 12.41 12.72
C VAL A 2 -93.82 11.90 14.07
N GLY A 3 -93.12 12.72 14.86
CA GLY A 3 -92.96 12.46 16.30
C GLY A 3 -91.94 13.34 17.03
N ARG A 4 -92.42 14.43 17.63
CA ARG A 4 -91.72 15.35 18.55
C ARG A 4 -91.41 14.70 19.93
N PRO A 5 -90.58 15.35 20.78
CA PRO A 5 -89.93 14.77 21.96
C PRO A 5 -90.82 14.82 23.22
N LEU A 6 -90.53 13.96 24.18
CA LEU A 6 -91.06 14.06 25.55
C LEU A 6 -89.91 14.24 26.54
N SER A 7 -89.95 15.41 27.17
CA SER A 7 -89.31 15.79 28.41
C SER A 7 -89.76 14.90 29.57
N GLY A 8 -88.81 14.47 30.39
CA GLY A 8 -89.05 13.86 31.70
C GLY A 8 -87.89 14.19 32.60
N THR A 9 -87.99 15.31 33.30
CA THR A 9 -87.17 15.69 34.45
C THR A 9 -87.57 14.82 35.64
N ASP A 10 -86.62 14.10 36.22
CA ASP A 10 -86.65 13.76 37.66
C ASP A 10 -85.22 13.59 38.15
N SER A 11 -84.72 14.61 38.84
CA SER A 11 -83.57 14.55 39.73
C SER A 11 -83.99 13.88 41.03
N PRO A 12 -83.11 13.06 41.63
CA PRO A 12 -82.56 13.50 42.90
C PRO A 12 -81.06 13.24 43.02
N PHE A 13 -80.43 13.84 44.04
CA PHE A 13 -79.02 13.84 44.42
C PHE A 13 -78.21 15.08 44.02
N GLU A 14 -78.52 16.18 44.70
CA GLU A 14 -77.49 17.12 45.12
C GLU A 14 -76.55 16.43 46.12
N GLY A 15 -75.27 16.33 45.74
CA GLY A 15 -74.13 16.07 46.62
C GLY A 15 -73.05 17.14 46.35
N PRO A 16 -72.20 17.49 47.32
CA PRO A 16 -71.52 18.77 47.35
C PRO A 16 -70.40 18.87 46.31
N HIS A 17 -70.47 19.88 45.44
CA HIS A 17 -69.37 20.29 44.57
C HIS A 17 -68.21 20.87 45.41
N GLY A 18 -67.25 20.02 45.77
CA GLY A 18 -65.89 20.48 46.02
C GLY A 18 -65.20 20.85 44.70
N PRO A 19 -64.27 21.82 44.68
CA PRO A 19 -63.52 22.13 43.47
C PRO A 19 -62.74 20.88 43.03
N ILE A 20 -62.89 20.48 41.77
CA ILE A 20 -62.08 19.42 41.16
C ILE A 20 -60.63 19.91 41.18
N VAL A 21 -59.82 19.43 42.12
CA VAL A 21 -58.39 19.68 42.15
C VAL A 21 -57.77 18.86 41.03
N VAL A 22 -57.68 19.46 39.83
CA VAL A 22 -56.98 18.87 38.68
C VAL A 22 -55.51 18.76 39.03
N SER A 23 -54.95 17.56 38.94
CA SER A 23 -53.53 17.31 39.21
C SER A 23 -52.64 18.07 38.21
N GLU A 24 -51.42 18.44 38.62
CA GLU A 24 -50.46 19.10 37.72
C GLU A 24 -50.17 18.29 36.45
N LYS A 25 -50.25 16.96 36.53
CA LYS A 25 -50.15 16.06 35.38
C LYS A 25 -51.30 16.27 34.38
N GLU A 26 -52.54 16.24 34.85
CA GLU A 26 -53.71 16.43 33.98
C GLU A 26 -53.74 17.81 33.30
N LYS A 27 -53.27 18.86 34.00
CA LYS A 27 -53.09 20.19 33.41
C LYS A 27 -52.06 20.18 32.28
N ARG A 28 -50.91 19.53 32.48
CA ARG A 28 -49.87 19.37 31.46
C ARG A 28 -50.40 18.60 30.25
N ASP A 29 -51.07 17.47 30.47
CA ASP A 29 -51.58 16.62 29.38
C ASP A 29 -52.63 17.36 28.55
N LEU A 30 -53.52 18.13 29.22
CA LEU A 30 -54.48 19.00 28.57
C LEU A 30 -53.78 20.09 27.74
N PHE A 31 -52.76 20.73 28.30
CA PHE A 31 -51.98 21.77 27.62
C PHE A 31 -51.28 21.22 26.37
N LEU A 32 -50.56 20.10 26.48
CA LEU A 32 -49.87 19.46 25.36
C LEU A 32 -50.86 19.03 24.27
N LYS A 33 -52.01 18.45 24.64
CA LYS A 33 -53.05 18.07 23.68
C LYS A 33 -53.65 19.29 22.97
N TRP A 34 -53.91 20.37 23.71
CA TRP A 34 -54.39 21.62 23.15
C TRP A 34 -53.38 22.26 22.20
N MET A 35 -52.10 22.30 22.60
CA MET A 35 -51.00 22.80 21.80
C MET A 35 -50.87 22.02 20.49
N LYS A 36 -50.89 20.68 20.54
CA LYS A 36 -50.89 19.80 19.35
C LYS A 36 -51.99 20.18 18.37
N LEU A 37 -53.23 20.29 18.85
CA LEU A 37 -54.40 20.63 18.01
C LEU A 37 -54.27 22.02 17.38
N LYS A 38 -53.74 23.00 18.10
CA LYS A 38 -53.54 24.37 17.58
C LYS A 38 -52.43 24.41 16.54
N LEU A 39 -51.29 23.78 16.82
CA LEU A 39 -50.16 23.68 15.90
C LEU A 39 -50.52 22.95 14.61
N ASP A 40 -51.25 21.83 14.71
CA ASP A 40 -51.73 21.09 13.55
C ASP A 40 -52.72 21.92 12.73
N THR A 41 -53.62 22.67 13.37
CA THR A 41 -54.59 23.54 12.69
C THR A 41 -53.87 24.66 11.93
N HIS A 42 -52.88 25.30 12.57
CA HIS A 42 -52.07 26.33 11.95
C HIS A 42 -51.27 25.79 10.76
N SER A 43 -50.61 24.65 10.95
CA SER A 43 -49.84 23.97 9.90
C SER A 43 -50.72 23.59 8.71
N ARG A 44 -51.92 23.02 8.93
CA ARG A 44 -52.86 22.65 7.85
C ARG A 44 -53.27 23.85 6.98
N ASN A 45 -53.48 25.01 7.58
CA ASN A 45 -53.86 26.22 6.84
C ASN A 45 -52.73 26.70 5.93
N LYS A 46 -51.48 26.67 6.40
CA LYS A 46 -50.30 27.07 5.62
C LYS A 46 -49.91 26.03 4.56
N LEU A 47 -49.95 24.75 4.94
CA LEU A 47 -49.60 23.62 4.06
C LEU A 47 -50.59 23.45 2.89
N SER A 48 -51.88 23.76 3.07
CA SER A 48 -52.85 23.66 1.97
C SER A 48 -52.54 24.63 0.82
N GLY A 49 -52.14 25.87 1.14
CA GLY A 49 -51.72 26.87 0.15
C GLY A 49 -50.35 26.59 -0.47
N LEU A 50 -49.43 25.97 0.26
CA LEU A 50 -48.13 25.54 -0.29
C LEU A 50 -48.28 24.32 -1.21
N ARG A 51 -49.13 23.35 -0.85
CA ARG A 51 -49.39 22.15 -1.67
C ARG A 51 -50.08 22.50 -3.00
N SER A 52 -50.97 23.49 -3.02
CA SER A 52 -51.58 23.93 -4.30
C SER A 52 -50.54 24.56 -5.22
N LYS A 53 -49.70 25.46 -4.69
CA LYS A 53 -48.57 26.07 -5.44
C LYS A 53 -47.57 25.01 -5.91
N PHE A 54 -47.23 24.04 -5.06
CA PHE A 54 -46.34 22.94 -5.39
C PHE A 54 -46.89 22.10 -6.55
N LYS A 55 -48.17 21.72 -6.48
CA LYS A 55 -48.85 20.98 -7.55
C LYS A 55 -48.83 21.74 -8.89
N ASP A 56 -49.07 23.04 -8.87
CA ASP A 56 -49.02 23.88 -10.07
C ASP A 56 -47.61 23.98 -10.67
N GLN A 57 -46.57 24.05 -9.83
CA GLN A 57 -45.18 24.12 -10.30
C GLN A 57 -44.64 22.77 -10.78
N CYS A 58 -45.05 21.65 -10.17
CA CYS A 58 -44.73 20.31 -10.70
C CYS A 58 -45.28 20.11 -12.13
N MET A 59 -46.44 20.69 -12.45
CA MET A 59 -46.99 20.67 -13.80
C MET A 59 -46.19 21.55 -14.79
N LYS A 60 -45.52 22.60 -14.29
CA LYS A 60 -44.67 23.51 -15.07
C LYS A 60 -43.20 23.08 -15.15
N LYS A 61 -42.80 22.03 -14.41
CA LYS A 61 -41.46 21.42 -14.36
C LYS A 61 -40.30 22.39 -14.02
N ASP A 62 -40.55 23.40 -13.20
CA ASP A 62 -39.48 24.26 -12.69
C ASP A 62 -38.79 23.62 -11.47
N VAL A 63 -37.63 23.00 -11.69
CA VAL A 63 -36.89 22.25 -10.68
C VAL A 63 -36.50 23.11 -9.47
N LYS A 64 -36.18 24.39 -9.68
CA LYS A 64 -35.70 25.27 -8.60
C LYS A 64 -36.84 25.72 -7.70
N LEU A 65 -37.97 26.13 -8.29
CA LEU A 65 -39.17 26.50 -7.56
C LEU A 65 -39.82 25.29 -6.85
N ILE A 66 -39.71 24.09 -7.41
CA ILE A 66 -40.16 22.85 -6.76
C ILE A 66 -39.36 22.60 -5.47
N ALA A 67 -38.03 22.71 -5.52
CA ALA A 67 -37.17 22.54 -4.34
C ALA A 67 -37.42 23.61 -3.26
N GLU A 68 -37.58 24.88 -3.64
CA GLU A 68 -37.92 25.97 -2.71
C GLU A 68 -39.29 25.76 -2.03
N LEU A 69 -40.27 25.25 -2.77
CA LEU A 69 -41.60 24.93 -2.23
C LEU A 69 -41.59 23.66 -1.36
N GLU A 70 -40.77 22.66 -1.68
CA GLU A 70 -40.52 21.48 -0.84
C GLU A 70 -39.88 21.87 0.50
N GLN A 71 -38.86 22.74 0.49
CA GLN A 71 -38.26 23.27 1.72
C GLN A 71 -39.27 24.08 2.53
N ALA A 72 -40.04 24.96 1.88
CA ALA A 72 -41.08 25.73 2.54
C ALA A 72 -42.20 24.85 3.14
N LEU A 73 -42.47 23.68 2.54
CA LEU A 73 -43.41 22.68 3.10
C LEU A 73 -42.85 22.03 4.37
N LEU A 74 -41.55 21.70 4.40
CA LEU A 74 -40.86 21.19 5.59
C LEU A 74 -40.86 22.23 6.71
N ASP A 75 -40.39 23.46 6.43
CA ASP A 75 -40.28 24.56 7.41
C ASP A 75 -41.64 25.03 7.95
N SER A 76 -42.73 24.71 7.26
CA SER A 76 -44.09 25.09 7.66
C SER A 76 -44.80 24.08 8.55
N SER A 77 -44.14 22.97 8.89
CA SER A 77 -44.69 21.96 9.78
C SER A 77 -44.11 22.08 11.19
N LEU A 78 -44.90 22.64 12.12
CA LEU A 78 -44.51 22.75 13.53
C LEU A 78 -45.31 21.77 14.40
N GLY A 79 -44.63 21.06 15.29
CA GLY A 79 -45.22 20.12 16.25
C GLY A 79 -44.53 20.18 17.62
N ILE A 80 -44.99 19.37 18.58
CA ILE A 80 -44.50 19.41 19.98
C ILE A 80 -43.04 18.95 20.05
N GLU A 81 -42.66 18.00 19.21
CA GLU A 81 -41.29 17.49 19.06
C GLU A 81 -40.27 18.60 18.81
N HIS A 82 -40.65 19.63 18.04
CA HIS A 82 -39.80 20.79 17.77
C HIS A 82 -39.58 21.64 19.02
N TYR A 83 -40.60 21.81 19.87
CA TYR A 83 -40.44 22.53 21.13
C TYR A 83 -39.59 21.74 22.13
N MET A 84 -39.69 20.40 22.12
CA MET A 84 -38.84 19.53 22.94
C MET A 84 -37.37 19.59 22.49
N ARG A 85 -37.12 19.72 21.19
CA ARG A 85 -35.80 20.00 20.63
C ARG A 85 -35.25 21.35 21.08
N GLU A 86 -36.01 22.43 20.92
CA GLU A 86 -35.59 23.78 21.36
C GLU A 86 -35.30 23.82 22.87
N MET A 87 -36.11 23.13 23.68
CA MET A 87 -35.87 22.97 25.11
C MET A 87 -34.52 22.32 25.41
N GLY A 88 -34.14 21.30 24.64
CA GLY A 88 -32.83 20.65 24.75
C GLY A 88 -31.67 21.54 24.32
N LEU A 89 -31.83 22.31 23.23
CA LEU A 89 -30.82 23.27 22.77
C LEU A 89 -30.58 24.39 23.78
N ILE A 90 -31.64 24.93 24.39
CA ILE A 90 -31.55 25.92 25.47
C ILE A 90 -30.79 25.34 26.68
N TYR A 91 -31.08 24.08 27.04
CA TYR A 91 -30.38 23.39 28.11
C TYR A 91 -28.88 23.23 27.82
N GLU A 92 -28.52 22.71 26.65
CA GLU A 92 -27.12 22.53 26.22
C GLU A 92 -26.32 23.86 26.23
N PHE A 93 -26.95 24.94 25.77
CA PHE A 93 -26.33 26.27 25.72
C PHE A 93 -26.16 26.91 27.11
N SER A 94 -27.20 26.84 27.94
CA SER A 94 -27.23 27.47 29.27
C SER A 94 -26.31 26.78 30.27
N VAL A 95 -26.19 25.46 30.25
CA VAL A 95 -25.25 24.73 31.12
C VAL A 95 -23.79 25.04 30.76
N THR A 96 -23.54 25.48 29.53
CA THR A 96 -22.21 25.90 29.06
C THR A 96 -21.89 27.37 29.41
N SER A 97 -22.91 28.19 29.65
CA SER A 97 -22.80 29.63 29.90
C SER A 97 -23.08 29.91 31.38
N SER A 98 -22.03 30.11 32.19
CA SER A 98 -22.08 30.18 33.65
C SER A 98 -22.78 31.42 34.24
N GLU A 99 -24.08 31.62 34.02
CA GLU A 99 -24.85 32.70 34.66
C GLU A 99 -26.19 32.23 35.27
N THR A 100 -26.72 33.08 36.14
CA THR A 100 -27.80 32.95 37.15
C THR A 100 -29.17 32.37 36.73
N THR A 101 -29.33 31.84 35.52
CA THR A 101 -30.56 31.16 35.03
C THR A 101 -30.55 29.63 35.23
N ALA A 102 -29.48 29.08 35.83
CA ALA A 102 -29.26 27.65 36.00
C ALA A 102 -30.36 26.91 36.80
N ASP A 103 -30.97 27.54 37.82
CA ASP A 103 -31.92 26.87 38.71
C ASP A 103 -33.26 26.51 38.04
N GLU A 104 -33.79 27.39 37.18
CA GLU A 104 -35.05 27.12 36.45
C GLU A 104 -34.83 26.13 35.30
N ILE A 105 -33.68 26.23 34.61
CA ILE A 105 -33.33 25.39 33.46
C ILE A 105 -32.91 23.97 33.89
N SER A 106 -32.36 23.81 35.10
CA SER A 106 -31.99 22.49 35.66
C SER A 106 -33.15 21.51 35.78
N ARG A 107 -34.41 22.00 35.78
CA ARG A 107 -35.62 21.18 35.88
C ARG A 107 -36.08 20.60 34.55
N LEU A 108 -35.60 21.13 33.42
CA LEU A 108 -36.05 20.74 32.08
C LEU A 108 -35.82 19.25 31.79
N PRO A 109 -34.67 18.64 32.12
CA PRO A 109 -34.47 17.20 31.90
C PRO A 109 -35.49 16.34 32.65
N GLY A 110 -35.86 16.74 33.87
CA GLY A 110 -36.87 16.05 34.68
C GLY A 110 -38.28 16.13 34.07
N ILE A 111 -38.65 17.27 33.49
CA ILE A 111 -39.92 17.45 32.77
C ILE A 111 -39.93 16.62 31.48
N ALA A 112 -38.84 16.66 30.71
CA ALA A 112 -38.69 15.86 29.50
C ALA A 112 -38.75 14.36 29.78
N ALA A 113 -38.16 13.90 30.90
CA ALA A 113 -38.26 12.50 31.34
C ALA A 113 -39.71 12.09 31.65
N GLU A 114 -40.50 12.99 32.24
CA GLU A 114 -41.94 12.75 32.46
C GLU A 114 -42.72 12.70 31.16
N MET A 115 -42.46 13.62 30.23
CA MET A 115 -43.06 13.59 28.90
C MET A 115 -42.72 12.30 28.14
N LEU A 116 -41.48 11.81 28.28
CA LEU A 116 -41.03 10.56 27.68
C LEU A 116 -41.79 9.35 28.27
N LEU A 117 -42.05 9.33 29.58
CA LEU A 117 -42.89 8.32 30.24
C LEU A 117 -44.36 8.38 29.81
N ASP A 118 -44.86 9.57 29.47
CA ASP A 118 -46.20 9.77 28.93
C ASP A 118 -46.31 9.44 27.43
N GLY A 119 -45.22 9.00 26.80
CA GLY A 119 -45.19 8.53 25.42
C GLY A 119 -44.93 9.62 24.38
N HIS A 120 -44.31 10.74 24.77
CA HIS A 120 -43.83 11.74 23.82
C HIS A 120 -42.42 11.37 23.31
N PRO A 121 -42.15 11.48 21.99
CA PRO A 121 -40.84 11.15 21.44
C PRO A 121 -39.79 12.20 21.81
N LEU A 122 -38.57 11.75 22.10
CA LEU A 122 -37.39 12.57 22.33
C LEU A 122 -36.42 12.43 21.14
N GLU A 123 -35.90 13.55 20.64
CA GLU A 123 -34.88 13.53 19.59
C GLU A 123 -33.55 13.03 20.15
N LEU A 124 -33.02 11.98 19.53
CA LEU A 124 -31.73 11.35 19.85
C LEU A 124 -30.60 11.93 19.00
N LEU A 125 -30.85 12.12 17.71
CA LEU A 125 -29.87 12.67 16.76
C LEU A 125 -30.54 13.79 15.98
N ASP A 126 -29.92 14.96 15.99
CA ASP A 126 -30.34 16.14 15.22
C ASP A 126 -29.91 15.96 13.77
N GLY A 127 -30.88 15.83 12.85
CA GLY A 127 -30.61 15.66 11.41
C GLY A 127 -30.28 16.94 10.65
N ASP A 128 -30.42 18.12 11.26
CA ASP A 128 -29.94 19.38 10.67
C ASP A 128 -28.45 19.58 10.97
N ALA A 129 -28.07 19.35 12.23
CA ALA A 129 -26.70 19.50 12.72
C ALA A 129 -25.85 18.23 12.56
N SER A 130 -26.48 17.10 12.20
CA SER A 130 -25.87 15.76 12.15
C SER A 130 -25.10 15.45 13.43
N ASN A 131 -25.66 15.81 14.59
CA ASN A 131 -25.02 15.70 15.90
C ASN A 131 -25.99 15.22 16.99
N ILE A 132 -25.43 14.65 18.05
CA ILE A 132 -26.18 14.23 19.24
C ILE A 132 -26.03 15.32 20.31
N PRO A 133 -27.13 15.86 20.87
CA PRO A 133 -27.08 16.70 22.06
C PRO A 133 -26.79 15.81 23.28
N GLU A 134 -25.52 15.45 23.43
CA GLU A 134 -25.06 14.38 24.32
C GLU A 134 -25.44 14.63 25.78
N ARG A 135 -25.34 15.87 26.28
CA ARG A 135 -25.65 16.19 27.68
C ARG A 135 -27.15 16.15 27.90
N TRP A 136 -27.92 16.79 27.02
CA TRP A 136 -29.38 16.79 27.09
C TRP A 136 -29.94 15.36 27.12
N VAL A 137 -29.54 14.52 26.17
CA VAL A 137 -29.99 13.10 26.13
C VAL A 137 -29.55 12.35 27.38
N THR A 138 -28.31 12.57 27.83
CA THR A 138 -27.80 11.95 29.07
C THR A 138 -28.66 12.32 30.27
N ASP A 139 -28.89 13.60 30.51
CA ASP A 139 -29.52 14.08 31.73
C ASP A 139 -31.01 13.73 31.76
N VAL A 140 -31.69 13.76 30.61
CA VAL A 140 -33.08 13.29 30.50
C VAL A 140 -33.19 11.80 30.82
N LEU A 141 -32.31 10.97 30.24
CA LEU A 141 -32.34 9.53 30.48
C LEU A 141 -31.91 9.17 31.92
N MET A 142 -30.96 9.89 32.51
CA MET A 142 -30.59 9.68 33.91
C MET A 142 -31.70 10.09 34.89
N GLU A 143 -32.43 11.18 34.62
CA GLU A 143 -33.64 11.52 35.38
C GLU A 143 -34.75 10.48 35.22
N LEU A 144 -34.94 9.94 34.00
CA LEU A 144 -35.82 8.81 33.75
C LEU A 144 -35.41 7.59 34.60
N HIS A 145 -34.13 7.21 34.58
CA HIS A 145 -33.57 6.08 35.35
C HIS A 145 -33.84 6.23 36.86
N LYS A 146 -33.68 7.45 37.39
CA LYS A 146 -33.96 7.77 38.79
C LYS A 146 -35.46 7.66 39.10
N LYS A 147 -36.34 8.20 38.24
CA LYS A 147 -37.80 8.15 38.43
C LYS A 147 -38.36 6.72 38.40
N VAL A 148 -37.71 5.80 37.70
CA VAL A 148 -38.11 4.38 37.65
C VAL A 148 -37.40 3.50 38.69
N GLY A 149 -36.68 4.12 39.65
CA GLY A 149 -36.03 3.41 40.75
C GLY A 149 -34.87 2.50 40.31
N GLY A 150 -34.17 2.87 39.24
CA GLY A 150 -33.05 2.11 38.69
C GLY A 150 -33.44 0.93 37.77
N LYS A 151 -34.73 0.56 37.71
CA LYS A 151 -35.23 -0.53 36.85
C LYS A 151 -35.44 -0.03 35.43
N SER A 152 -34.40 -0.10 34.61
CA SER A 152 -34.37 0.53 33.29
C SER A 152 -33.74 -0.34 32.21
N ARG A 153 -33.95 -1.65 32.25
CA ARG A 153 -33.49 -2.57 31.20
C ARG A 153 -34.17 -2.24 29.87
N LEU A 154 -33.38 -1.93 28.85
CA LEU A 154 -33.85 -1.42 27.56
C LEU A 154 -33.75 -2.48 26.47
N LEU A 155 -34.86 -2.68 25.74
CA LEU A 155 -34.87 -3.37 24.45
C LEU A 155 -34.99 -2.32 23.34
N VAL A 156 -33.97 -2.16 22.51
CA VAL A 156 -33.92 -1.12 21.48
C VAL A 156 -34.32 -1.69 20.11
N LEU A 157 -35.40 -1.15 19.54
CA LEU A 157 -35.92 -1.49 18.22
C LEU A 157 -35.86 -0.27 17.31
N THR A 158 -35.08 -0.36 16.24
CA THR A 158 -34.94 0.71 15.25
C THR A 158 -35.58 0.35 13.92
N VAL A 159 -36.16 1.32 13.22
CA VAL A 159 -36.63 1.15 11.83
C VAL A 159 -35.84 2.06 10.90
N LEU A 160 -35.15 1.46 9.93
CA LEU A 160 -34.34 2.12 8.92
C LEU A 160 -34.92 1.87 7.53
N GLY A 161 -34.80 2.82 6.61
CA GLY A 161 -35.25 2.66 5.23
C GLY A 161 -35.36 3.97 4.48
N VAL A 162 -35.50 3.87 3.16
CA VAL A 162 -35.57 5.01 2.24
C VAL A 162 -36.71 5.96 2.61
N GLN A 163 -36.60 7.23 2.22
CA GLN A 163 -37.64 8.23 2.45
C GLN A 163 -39.02 7.79 1.91
N SER A 164 -40.08 8.11 2.65
CA SER A 164 -41.47 7.84 2.27
C SER A 164 -41.86 6.35 2.12
N THR A 165 -41.10 5.44 2.71
CA THR A 165 -41.38 3.98 2.67
C THR A 165 -42.35 3.49 3.75
N GLY A 166 -42.88 4.37 4.60
CA GLY A 166 -43.88 4.01 5.63
C GLY A 166 -43.32 3.54 6.98
N LYS A 167 -42.07 3.89 7.32
CA LYS A 167 -41.39 3.52 8.58
C LYS A 167 -42.19 3.86 9.84
N SER A 168 -42.50 5.15 10.05
CA SER A 168 -43.25 5.62 11.21
C SER A 168 -44.68 5.08 11.21
N THR A 169 -45.27 4.84 10.03
CA THR A 169 -46.58 4.18 9.89
C THR A 169 -46.55 2.73 10.38
N LEU A 170 -45.49 1.98 10.07
CA LEU A 170 -45.29 0.62 10.56
C LEU A 170 -45.17 0.59 12.08
N LEU A 171 -44.36 1.48 12.67
CA LEU A 171 -44.21 1.60 14.13
C LEU A 171 -45.53 1.97 14.82
N ASN A 172 -46.23 2.98 14.29
CA ASN A 172 -47.53 3.41 14.82
C ASN A 172 -48.55 2.28 14.80
N THR A 173 -48.57 1.47 13.73
CA THR A 173 -49.50 0.33 13.62
C THR A 173 -49.12 -0.82 14.56
N MET A 174 -47.83 -1.16 14.65
CA MET A 174 -47.36 -2.25 15.52
C MET A 174 -47.60 -1.94 17.00
N PHE A 175 -47.23 -0.75 17.46
CA PHE A 175 -47.17 -0.43 18.89
C PHE A 175 -48.26 0.53 19.36
N GLY A 176 -49.11 1.04 18.47
CA GLY A 176 -50.15 2.01 18.83
C GLY A 176 -49.59 3.37 19.23
N VAL A 177 -48.37 3.68 18.79
CA VAL A 177 -47.65 4.92 19.11
C VAL A 177 -48.01 6.05 18.15
N GLN A 178 -47.58 7.27 18.46
CA GLN A 178 -47.94 8.48 17.70
C GLN A 178 -46.71 9.22 17.16
N PHE A 179 -45.84 8.52 16.43
CA PHE A 179 -44.82 9.20 15.62
C PHE A 179 -45.51 10.06 14.54
N PRO A 180 -44.95 11.24 14.22
CA PRO A 180 -45.54 12.14 13.22
C PRO A 180 -45.53 11.51 11.82
N VAL A 181 -46.72 11.28 11.23
CA VAL A 181 -46.91 10.69 9.91
C VAL A 181 -47.65 11.65 8.97
N SER A 182 -46.95 12.50 8.22
CA SER A 182 -47.61 13.30 7.18
C SER A 182 -46.73 13.59 5.98
N SER A 183 -47.33 13.74 4.79
CA SER A 183 -46.63 14.18 3.58
C SER A 183 -46.10 15.61 3.74
N GLY A 184 -44.77 15.77 3.77
CA GLY A 184 -44.09 17.02 4.16
C GLY A 184 -43.64 17.09 5.62
N ARG A 185 -43.82 16.01 6.40
CA ARG A 185 -43.19 15.77 7.72
C ARG A 185 -42.27 14.56 7.58
N CYS A 186 -41.17 14.70 6.85
CA CYS A 186 -40.15 13.66 6.91
C CYS A 186 -39.40 13.85 8.22
N THR A 187 -39.39 12.82 9.07
CA THR A 187 -38.54 12.77 10.26
C THR A 187 -37.12 13.15 9.83
N ARG A 188 -36.51 14.16 10.46
CA ARG A 188 -35.14 14.59 10.19
C ARG A 188 -34.31 14.27 11.43
N GLY A 189 -33.26 13.46 11.29
CA GLY A 189 -32.53 12.87 12.41
C GLY A 189 -33.15 11.56 12.93
N ALA A 190 -33.01 11.28 14.23
CA ALA A 190 -33.55 10.07 14.87
C ALA A 190 -34.30 10.41 16.16
N TYR A 191 -35.49 9.83 16.34
CA TYR A 191 -36.36 10.05 17.50
C TYR A 191 -36.58 8.75 18.25
N MET A 192 -36.43 8.78 19.58
CA MET A 192 -36.66 7.66 20.46
C MET A 192 -37.95 7.82 21.28
N LEU A 193 -38.66 6.72 21.51
CA LEU A 193 -39.88 6.68 22.30
C LEU A 193 -39.87 5.46 23.22
N PHE A 194 -40.23 5.67 24.49
CA PHE A 194 -40.17 4.64 25.52
C PHE A 194 -41.56 4.06 25.78
N ILE A 195 -41.68 2.75 25.61
CA ILE A 195 -42.88 1.99 25.96
C ILE A 195 -42.58 1.20 27.22
N ARG A 196 -43.29 1.51 28.30
CA ARG A 196 -43.21 0.73 29.54
C ARG A 196 -43.82 -0.65 29.34
N VAL A 197 -43.07 -1.69 29.67
CA VAL A 197 -43.55 -3.07 29.61
C VAL A 197 -44.41 -3.37 30.83
N GLY A 198 -45.57 -4.01 30.63
CA GLY A 198 -46.44 -4.47 31.71
C GLY A 198 -45.72 -5.45 32.64
N GLU A 199 -46.03 -5.42 33.93
CA GLU A 199 -45.33 -6.23 34.95
C GLU A 199 -45.42 -7.74 34.67
N ASP A 200 -46.52 -8.17 34.05
CA ASP A 200 -46.80 -9.52 33.57
C ASP A 200 -45.87 -9.97 32.44
N MET A 201 -45.36 -9.05 31.62
CA MET A 201 -44.49 -9.34 30.48
C MET A 201 -43.01 -9.02 30.72
N GLN A 202 -42.67 -8.30 31.80
CA GLN A 202 -41.27 -7.95 32.14
C GLN A 202 -40.40 -9.19 32.41
N SER A 203 -40.96 -10.24 33.03
CA SER A 203 -40.26 -11.51 33.25
C SER A 203 -40.03 -12.31 31.97
N ASP A 204 -40.96 -12.19 31.02
CA ASP A 204 -40.93 -12.91 29.75
C ASP A 204 -39.96 -12.28 28.76
N LEU A 205 -39.96 -10.95 28.67
CA LEU A 205 -39.13 -10.17 27.73
C LEU A 205 -37.78 -9.76 28.33
N ASN A 206 -37.58 -9.95 29.64
CA ASN A 206 -36.38 -9.57 30.39
C ASN A 206 -36.01 -8.06 30.29
N CYS A 207 -36.97 -7.20 29.93
CA CYS A 207 -36.78 -5.75 29.81
C CYS A 207 -37.88 -4.98 30.56
N ASP A 208 -37.55 -3.74 30.94
CA ASP A 208 -38.47 -2.82 31.62
C ASP A 208 -39.10 -1.84 30.61
N PHE A 209 -38.35 -1.49 29.56
CA PHE A 209 -38.77 -0.61 28.47
C PHE A 209 -38.45 -1.18 27.10
N ILE A 210 -39.36 -0.98 26.14
CA ILE A 210 -39.09 -1.09 24.71
C ILE A 210 -38.85 0.31 24.19
N VAL A 211 -37.65 0.57 23.68
CA VAL A 211 -37.25 1.84 23.07
C VAL A 211 -37.43 1.72 21.57
N LEU A 212 -38.36 2.48 21.01
CA LEU A 212 -38.57 2.56 19.56
C LEU A 212 -37.78 3.74 19.01
N ILE A 213 -36.92 3.49 18.02
CA ILE A 213 -36.18 4.54 17.31
C ILE A 213 -36.73 4.65 15.88
N ASP A 214 -37.38 5.78 15.59
CA ASP A 214 -37.79 6.16 14.24
C ASP A 214 -36.70 7.06 13.62
N THR A 215 -36.24 6.70 12.42
CA THR A 215 -35.14 7.40 11.75
C THR A 215 -35.62 8.21 10.55
N GLU A 216 -34.82 9.19 10.17
CA GLU A 216 -34.92 9.85 8.88
C GLU A 216 -34.90 8.86 7.71
N GLY A 217 -35.53 9.28 6.61
CA GLY A 217 -35.49 8.56 5.36
C GLY A 217 -34.17 8.75 4.64
N LEU A 218 -33.45 7.64 4.43
CA LEU A 218 -32.22 7.64 3.66
C LEU A 218 -32.48 7.99 2.19
N LYS A 219 -31.43 8.46 1.50
CA LYS A 219 -31.39 8.79 0.07
C LYS A 219 -32.45 9.82 -0.34
N SER A 220 -32.60 10.89 0.45
CA SER A 220 -33.54 11.96 0.13
C SER A 220 -33.17 12.66 -1.19
N PRO A 221 -34.10 12.83 -2.15
CA PRO A 221 -33.84 13.54 -3.40
C PRO A 221 -33.41 15.00 -3.22
N LEU A 222 -33.83 15.63 -2.11
CA LEU A 222 -33.51 17.02 -1.75
C LEU A 222 -32.06 17.13 -1.26
N LEU A 223 -31.64 16.20 -0.41
CA LEU A 223 -30.28 16.15 0.15
C LEU A 223 -29.26 15.59 -0.83
N ALA A 224 -29.67 14.76 -1.80
CA ALA A 224 -28.80 14.22 -2.84
C ALA A 224 -28.07 15.28 -3.69
N GLN A 225 -28.48 16.56 -3.62
CA GLN A 225 -27.81 17.70 -4.26
C GLN A 225 -26.70 18.32 -3.40
N LEU A 226 -26.62 17.99 -2.10
CA LEU A 226 -25.56 18.43 -1.19
C LEU A 226 -24.42 17.40 -1.18
N GLU A 227 -23.18 17.91 -1.20
CA GLU A 227 -21.94 17.11 -1.35
C GLU A 227 -21.74 16.06 -0.23
N ASP A 228 -22.27 16.30 0.98
CA ASP A 228 -22.07 15.44 2.17
C ASP A 228 -23.26 14.49 2.49
N SER A 229 -24.31 14.45 1.66
CA SER A 229 -25.56 13.74 2.02
C SER A 229 -25.41 12.22 2.19
N TYR A 230 -24.56 11.59 1.39
CA TYR A 230 -24.28 10.16 1.52
C TYR A 230 -23.53 9.84 2.82
N GLU A 231 -22.66 10.73 3.29
CA GLU A 231 -21.94 10.54 4.54
C GLU A 231 -22.91 10.63 5.73
N HIS A 232 -23.82 11.59 5.72
CA HIS A 232 -24.87 11.71 6.73
C HIS A 232 -25.73 10.44 6.84
N ASP A 233 -26.23 9.93 5.70
CA ASP A 233 -27.06 8.72 5.65
C ASP A 233 -26.31 7.50 6.20
N ASN A 234 -25.03 7.37 5.87
CA ASN A 234 -24.19 6.26 6.34
C ASN A 234 -23.87 6.38 7.83
N GLN A 235 -23.59 7.59 8.33
CA GLN A 235 -23.38 7.86 9.76
C GLN A 235 -24.63 7.52 10.55
N LEU A 236 -25.79 8.02 10.12
CA LEU A 236 -27.08 7.76 10.76
C LEU A 236 -27.37 6.26 10.80
N ALA A 237 -27.31 5.58 9.65
CA ALA A 237 -27.59 4.16 9.54
C ALA A 237 -26.66 3.30 10.41
N THR A 238 -25.35 3.56 10.35
CA THR A 238 -24.36 2.81 11.15
C THR A 238 -24.59 3.03 12.64
N PHE A 239 -24.88 4.26 13.05
CA PHE A 239 -25.13 4.60 14.45
C PHE A 239 -26.39 3.91 14.99
N VAL A 240 -27.52 4.05 14.31
CA VAL A 240 -28.79 3.50 14.80
C VAL A 240 -28.82 1.96 14.73
N ILE A 241 -28.18 1.34 13.73
CA ILE A 241 -28.01 -0.13 13.69
C ILE A 241 -27.16 -0.59 14.89
N GLY A 242 -26.05 0.09 15.19
CA GLY A 242 -25.15 -0.30 16.28
C GLY A 242 -25.72 -0.08 17.68
N LEU A 243 -26.70 0.80 17.85
CA LEU A 243 -27.44 0.98 19.11
C LEU A 243 -28.51 -0.09 19.36
N SER A 244 -28.96 -0.76 18.31
CA SER A 244 -30.17 -1.58 18.35
C SER A 244 -29.92 -2.98 18.90
N ASP A 245 -30.96 -3.55 19.49
CA ASP A 245 -31.08 -5.00 19.67
C ASP A 245 -31.77 -5.62 18.44
N VAL A 246 -32.74 -4.89 17.87
CA VAL A 246 -33.45 -5.27 16.64
C VAL A 246 -33.43 -4.12 15.64
N ALA A 247 -32.94 -4.38 14.44
CA ALA A 247 -32.92 -3.42 13.34
C ALA A 247 -33.88 -3.87 12.23
N VAL A 248 -34.95 -3.10 12.02
CA VAL A 248 -35.94 -3.35 10.96
C VAL A 248 -35.53 -2.55 9.72
N ILE A 249 -35.13 -3.24 8.65
CA ILE A 249 -34.80 -2.68 7.34
C ILE A 249 -36.08 -2.66 6.50
N ASN A 250 -36.71 -1.49 6.40
CA ASN A 250 -37.92 -1.26 5.65
C ASN A 250 -37.60 -0.97 4.17
N VAL A 251 -38.00 -1.88 3.29
CA VAL A 251 -37.76 -1.84 1.84
C VAL A 251 -39.09 -1.59 1.13
N ALA A 252 -39.12 -0.64 0.19
CA ALA A 252 -40.30 -0.45 -0.65
C ALA A 252 -40.34 -1.47 -1.78
N MET A 253 -41.50 -2.12 -1.95
CA MET A 253 -41.71 -3.18 -2.94
C MET A 253 -40.62 -4.26 -2.82
N GLU A 254 -39.91 -4.54 -3.91
CA GLU A 254 -38.85 -5.55 -3.98
C GLU A 254 -37.46 -4.92 -4.27
N ASN A 255 -37.31 -3.60 -4.11
CA ASN A 255 -36.07 -2.91 -4.50
C ASN A 255 -34.98 -2.97 -3.41
N LEU A 256 -34.38 -4.15 -3.24
CA LEU A 256 -33.28 -4.39 -2.28
C LEU A 256 -31.97 -3.66 -2.64
N ALA A 257 -31.82 -3.18 -3.87
CA ALA A 257 -30.60 -2.50 -4.33
C ALA A 257 -30.37 -1.17 -3.58
N GLU A 258 -31.43 -0.52 -3.09
CA GLU A 258 -31.31 0.79 -2.44
C GLU A 258 -30.67 0.71 -1.05
N MET A 259 -30.90 -0.37 -0.30
CA MET A 259 -30.38 -0.54 1.07
C MET A 259 -29.08 -1.35 1.13
N LYS A 260 -28.71 -2.01 0.03
CA LYS A 260 -27.49 -2.84 -0.06
C LYS A 260 -26.23 -2.05 0.28
N ASP A 261 -26.04 -0.87 -0.31
CA ASP A 261 -24.83 -0.08 -0.10
C ASP A 261 -24.69 0.34 1.37
N VAL A 262 -25.78 0.82 1.97
CA VAL A 262 -25.81 1.29 3.37
C VAL A 262 -25.47 0.18 4.35
N LEU A 263 -26.02 -1.02 4.13
CA LEU A 263 -25.72 -2.19 4.96
C LEU A 263 -24.26 -2.63 4.83
N GLN A 264 -23.71 -2.63 3.61
CA GLN A 264 -22.29 -2.94 3.39
C GLN A 264 -21.38 -1.94 4.11
N ILE A 265 -21.75 -0.66 4.06
CA ILE A 265 -21.04 0.42 4.73
C ILE A 265 -21.04 0.22 6.25
N ALA A 266 -22.21 -0.03 6.83
CA ALA A 266 -22.35 -0.28 8.26
C ALA A 266 -21.55 -1.52 8.71
N THR A 267 -21.64 -2.64 7.97
CA THR A 267 -20.91 -3.88 8.31
C THR A 267 -19.40 -3.69 8.32
N HIS A 268 -18.84 -3.01 7.32
CA HIS A 268 -17.40 -2.75 7.27
C HIS A 268 -16.97 -1.76 8.36
N ALA A 269 -17.78 -0.74 8.65
CA ALA A 269 -17.53 0.17 9.76
C ALA A 269 -17.47 -0.62 11.09
N PHE A 270 -18.41 -1.55 11.33
CA PHE A 270 -18.38 -2.40 12.51
C PHE A 270 -17.13 -3.29 12.58
N LEU A 271 -16.68 -3.90 11.47
CA LEU A 271 -15.45 -4.71 11.46
C LEU A 271 -14.20 -3.90 11.83
N ARG A 272 -14.14 -2.63 11.42
CA ARG A 272 -13.04 -1.72 11.77
C ARG A 272 -13.10 -1.24 13.22
N MET A 273 -14.31 -1.04 13.74
CA MET A 273 -14.55 -0.70 15.15
C MET A 273 -14.15 -1.88 16.03
N LYS A 274 -13.03 -1.76 16.76
CA LYS A 274 -12.48 -2.83 17.62
C LYS A 274 -13.42 -3.32 18.74
N GLN A 275 -14.50 -2.61 19.02
CA GLN A 275 -15.51 -2.97 20.02
C GLN A 275 -16.89 -2.91 19.37
N ILE A 276 -17.38 -4.04 18.87
CA ILE A 276 -18.80 -4.20 18.53
C ILE A 276 -19.50 -4.65 19.83
N GLY A 277 -20.19 -3.72 20.49
CA GLY A 277 -20.83 -3.96 21.79
C GLY A 277 -22.05 -4.89 21.72
N LYS A 278 -22.77 -4.89 20.59
CA LYS A 278 -23.99 -5.68 20.35
C LYS A 278 -24.04 -6.22 18.93
N LYS A 279 -24.66 -7.39 18.77
CA LYS A 279 -24.98 -8.00 17.47
C LYS A 279 -26.49 -7.86 17.24
N PRO A 280 -26.97 -6.81 16.56
CA PRO A 280 -28.40 -6.61 16.33
C PRO A 280 -28.97 -7.69 15.41
N VAL A 281 -30.24 -8.05 15.65
CA VAL A 281 -31.02 -8.92 14.77
C VAL A 281 -31.67 -8.07 13.68
N CYS A 282 -31.35 -8.35 12.42
CA CYS A 282 -31.88 -7.63 11.26
C CYS A 282 -33.15 -8.29 10.72
N HIS A 283 -34.24 -7.53 10.59
CA HIS A 283 -35.47 -7.96 9.91
C HIS A 283 -35.71 -7.14 8.65
N PHE A 284 -35.90 -7.78 7.50
CA PHE A 284 -36.24 -7.12 6.25
C PHE A 284 -37.76 -7.11 6.06
N VAL A 285 -38.34 -5.92 5.96
CA VAL A 285 -39.77 -5.70 5.79
C VAL A 285 -40.02 -5.11 4.41
N HIS A 286 -40.65 -5.88 3.53
CA HIS A 286 -41.02 -5.50 2.18
C HIS A 286 -42.43 -4.92 2.16
N GLN A 287 -42.55 -3.61 1.98
CA GLN A 287 -43.82 -2.89 1.95
C GLN A 287 -44.47 -2.94 0.57
N ASN A 288 -45.81 -2.99 0.53
CA ASN A 288 -46.61 -3.04 -0.70
C ASN A 288 -46.38 -4.29 -1.56
N VAL A 289 -46.03 -5.44 -0.94
CA VAL A 289 -45.87 -6.72 -1.63
C VAL A 289 -47.04 -7.64 -1.29
N ALA A 290 -47.69 -8.21 -2.31
CA ALA A 290 -48.78 -9.16 -2.11
C ALA A 290 -48.22 -10.55 -1.76
N ALA A 291 -48.74 -11.19 -0.70
CA ALA A 291 -48.23 -12.46 -0.15
C ALA A 291 -48.19 -13.65 -1.14
N VAL A 292 -48.88 -13.58 -2.28
CA VAL A 292 -49.10 -14.70 -3.21
C VAL A 292 -48.17 -14.66 -4.44
N ALA A 293 -47.47 -13.55 -4.71
CA ALA A 293 -46.60 -13.44 -5.87
C ALA A 293 -45.16 -13.89 -5.57
N ALA A 294 -44.84 -15.14 -5.93
CA ALA A 294 -43.49 -15.68 -6.20
C ALA A 294 -42.53 -15.91 -5.01
N HIS A 295 -42.86 -16.87 -4.13
CA HIS A 295 -41.96 -17.35 -3.08
C HIS A 295 -40.60 -17.89 -3.60
N GLU A 296 -40.53 -18.45 -4.82
CA GLU A 296 -39.27 -18.97 -5.40
C GLU A 296 -38.36 -17.88 -6.01
N LYS A 297 -38.93 -16.87 -6.70
CA LYS A 297 -38.13 -15.74 -7.22
C LYS A 297 -37.59 -14.87 -6.08
N ALA A 298 -38.41 -14.60 -5.07
CA ALA A 298 -38.00 -13.82 -3.90
C ALA A 298 -36.88 -14.51 -3.09
N MET A 299 -36.89 -15.84 -2.95
CA MET A 299 -35.82 -16.56 -2.24
C MET A 299 -34.48 -16.51 -2.99
N THR A 300 -34.52 -16.57 -4.32
CA THR A 300 -33.30 -16.47 -5.16
C THR A 300 -32.66 -15.09 -5.02
N GLU A 301 -33.46 -14.02 -5.04
CA GLU A 301 -32.99 -12.65 -4.88
C GLU A 301 -32.47 -12.37 -3.46
N ARG A 302 -33.14 -12.88 -2.42
CA ARG A 302 -32.67 -12.80 -1.02
C ARG A 302 -31.35 -13.52 -0.80
N LYS A 303 -31.21 -14.72 -1.37
CA LYS A 303 -29.96 -15.50 -1.31
C LYS A 303 -28.84 -14.77 -2.03
N HIS A 304 -29.13 -14.21 -3.20
CA HIS A 304 -28.17 -13.40 -3.94
C HIS A 304 -27.68 -12.18 -3.15
N LEU A 305 -28.58 -11.49 -2.43
CA LEU A 305 -28.20 -10.38 -1.56
C LEU A 305 -27.31 -10.83 -0.40
N LEU A 306 -27.67 -11.92 0.28
CA LEU A 306 -26.87 -12.44 1.40
C LEU A 306 -25.49 -12.92 0.93
N ASP A 307 -25.41 -13.61 -0.21
CA ASP A 307 -24.14 -14.03 -0.81
C ASP A 307 -23.25 -12.81 -1.12
N GLN A 308 -23.85 -11.73 -1.63
CA GLN A 308 -23.13 -10.47 -1.85
C GLN A 308 -22.68 -9.82 -0.54
N LEU A 309 -23.52 -9.78 0.50
CA LEU A 309 -23.13 -9.22 1.80
C LEU A 309 -22.03 -10.06 2.47
N ASN A 310 -22.08 -11.40 2.36
CA ASN A 310 -21.05 -12.30 2.87
C ASN A 310 -19.70 -12.09 2.17
N GLU A 311 -19.71 -12.05 0.84
CA GLU A 311 -18.51 -11.77 0.02
C GLU A 311 -17.88 -10.43 0.43
N MET A 312 -18.70 -9.39 0.62
CA MET A 312 -18.22 -8.09 1.08
C MET A 312 -17.65 -8.13 2.49
N THR A 313 -18.29 -8.86 3.39
CA THR A 313 -17.85 -8.99 4.78
C THR A 313 -16.50 -9.69 4.84
N GLN A 314 -16.29 -10.74 4.04
CA GLN A 314 -15.02 -11.44 3.95
C GLN A 314 -13.90 -10.52 3.43
N ILE A 315 -14.15 -9.75 2.38
CA ILE A 315 -13.15 -8.81 1.83
C ILE A 315 -12.79 -7.73 2.85
N ALA A 316 -13.79 -7.15 3.51
CA ALA A 316 -13.57 -6.17 4.58
C ALA A 316 -12.78 -6.77 5.75
N ALA A 317 -13.10 -7.99 6.15
CA ALA A 317 -12.40 -8.70 7.22
C ALA A 317 -10.94 -9.00 6.89
N GLU A 318 -10.64 -9.38 5.64
CA GLU A 318 -9.26 -9.56 5.15
C GLU A 318 -8.47 -8.25 5.18
N MET A 319 -9.09 -7.13 4.75
CA MET A 319 -8.48 -5.81 4.79
C MET A 319 -8.17 -5.36 6.23
N GLU A 320 -9.06 -5.64 7.17
CA GLU A 320 -8.91 -5.27 8.60
C GLU A 320 -8.15 -6.34 9.43
N LYS A 321 -7.59 -7.38 8.78
CA LYS A 321 -6.83 -8.48 9.40
C LYS A 321 -7.60 -9.29 10.44
N GLN A 322 -8.89 -9.50 10.21
CA GLN A 322 -9.77 -10.31 11.04
C GLN A 322 -10.31 -11.53 10.27
N PRO A 323 -9.44 -12.49 9.87
CA PRO A 323 -9.81 -13.58 8.94
C PRO A 323 -10.83 -14.59 9.52
N PHE A 324 -11.20 -14.46 10.79
CA PHE A 324 -12.22 -15.27 11.45
C PHE A 324 -13.66 -14.85 11.08
N MET A 325 -13.86 -13.61 10.63
CA MET A 325 -15.16 -13.12 10.15
C MET A 325 -15.33 -13.47 8.68
N LYS A 326 -16.32 -14.30 8.33
CA LYS A 326 -16.50 -14.84 6.97
C LYS A 326 -17.86 -14.51 6.37
N ALA A 327 -18.85 -14.20 7.19
CA ALA A 327 -20.21 -13.93 6.75
C ALA A 327 -20.76 -12.64 7.37
N PHE A 328 -21.69 -12.00 6.67
CA PHE A 328 -22.48 -10.88 7.17
C PHE A 328 -23.15 -11.23 8.51
N THR A 329 -23.60 -12.48 8.63
CA THR A 329 -24.19 -13.05 9.84
C THR A 329 -23.24 -13.11 11.02
N ASP A 330 -21.93 -12.96 10.83
CA ASP A 330 -20.96 -12.88 11.93
C ASP A 330 -21.00 -11.48 12.58
N VAL A 331 -21.38 -10.45 11.82
CA VAL A 331 -21.44 -9.05 12.27
C VAL A 331 -22.86 -8.63 12.69
N LEU A 332 -23.87 -9.01 11.92
CA LEU A 332 -25.29 -8.68 12.16
C LEU A 332 -26.12 -9.96 12.06
N ASP A 333 -26.98 -10.27 13.03
CA ASP A 333 -27.72 -11.53 13.00
C ASP A 333 -28.88 -11.48 11.98
N TYR A 334 -28.98 -12.49 11.12
CA TYR A 334 -29.96 -12.53 10.04
C TYR A 334 -30.21 -13.97 9.55
N ASP A 335 -31.45 -14.43 9.66
CA ASP A 335 -31.97 -15.69 9.14
C ASP A 335 -32.85 -15.41 7.91
N ILE A 336 -32.41 -15.91 6.75
CA ILE A 336 -33.10 -15.70 5.47
C ILE A 336 -34.55 -16.23 5.44
N GLU A 337 -34.86 -17.26 6.24
CA GLU A 337 -36.20 -17.84 6.28
C GLU A 337 -37.10 -17.14 7.28
N LYS A 338 -36.55 -16.71 8.42
CA LYS A 338 -37.35 -16.18 9.55
C LYS A 338 -37.41 -14.65 9.63
N ASN A 339 -36.43 -13.95 9.07
CA ASN A 339 -36.32 -12.49 9.23
C ASN A 339 -36.82 -11.70 8.01
N ASN A 340 -37.56 -12.32 7.07
CA ASN A 340 -38.13 -11.63 5.91
C ASN A 340 -39.67 -11.57 5.99
N TRP A 341 -40.21 -10.36 5.89
CA TRP A 341 -41.64 -10.09 6.07
C TRP A 341 -42.19 -9.33 4.87
N ASN A 342 -43.24 -9.87 4.25
CA ASN A 342 -43.93 -9.22 3.13
C ASN A 342 -45.23 -8.62 3.65
N ILE A 343 -45.31 -7.29 3.67
CA ILE A 343 -46.47 -6.55 4.17
C ILE A 343 -47.23 -5.94 2.98
N PRO A 344 -48.54 -6.22 2.83
CA PRO A 344 -49.32 -5.70 1.71
C PRO A 344 -49.51 -4.18 1.81
N GLY A 345 -50.08 -3.52 0.80
CA GLY A 345 -50.29 -2.07 0.88
C GLY A 345 -51.34 -1.68 1.93
N LEU A 346 -51.12 -0.55 2.63
CA LEU A 346 -52.02 -0.06 3.69
C LEU A 346 -53.45 0.22 3.20
N TRP A 347 -53.61 0.64 1.94
CA TRP A 347 -54.88 1.06 1.37
C TRP A 347 -55.34 0.11 0.26
N HIS A 348 -56.62 -0.26 0.24
CA HIS A 348 -57.26 -0.91 -0.91
C HIS A 348 -57.68 0.15 -1.95
N GLY A 349 -56.71 0.63 -2.74
CA GLY A 349 -56.89 1.65 -3.77
C GLY A 349 -56.21 2.98 -3.43
N THR A 350 -56.60 4.06 -4.12
CA THR A 350 -55.95 5.37 -3.97
C THR A 350 -56.66 6.23 -2.92
N PRO A 351 -55.97 6.70 -1.86
CA PRO A 351 -56.51 7.65 -0.88
C PRO A 351 -57.09 8.92 -1.56
N PRO A 352 -58.04 9.67 -0.94
CA PRO A 352 -58.39 9.67 0.49
C PRO A 352 -59.58 8.79 0.90
N MET A 353 -60.34 8.22 -0.04
CA MET A 353 -61.54 7.40 0.25
C MET A 353 -61.28 5.89 0.21
N ALA A 354 -60.02 5.48 0.04
CA ALA A 354 -59.65 4.07 0.05
C ALA A 354 -59.80 3.49 1.47
N PRO A 355 -60.42 2.30 1.63
CA PRO A 355 -60.47 1.64 2.92
C PRO A 355 -59.10 1.09 3.32
N VAL A 356 -58.85 0.97 4.63
CA VAL A 356 -57.65 0.32 5.17
C VAL A 356 -57.69 -1.17 4.82
N ASN A 357 -56.57 -1.69 4.33
CA ASN A 357 -56.39 -3.10 4.02
C ASN A 357 -56.27 -3.90 5.33
N THR A 358 -57.21 -4.80 5.58
CA THR A 358 -57.19 -5.67 6.78
C THR A 358 -55.97 -6.58 6.80
N GLY A 359 -55.54 -7.06 5.63
CA GLY A 359 -54.33 -7.87 5.49
C GLY A 359 -53.04 -7.14 5.87
N TYR A 360 -53.02 -5.80 5.83
CA TYR A 360 -51.90 -5.03 6.38
C TYR A 360 -51.82 -5.19 7.90
N SER A 361 -52.96 -5.03 8.58
CA SER A 361 -53.02 -5.09 10.04
C SER A 361 -52.71 -6.50 10.56
N GLU A 362 -53.19 -7.53 9.86
CA GLU A 362 -52.88 -8.93 10.16
C GLU A 362 -51.39 -9.22 10.01
N ALA A 363 -50.78 -8.87 8.87
CA ALA A 363 -49.35 -9.08 8.62
C ALA A 363 -48.45 -8.33 9.64
N VAL A 364 -48.84 -7.11 10.01
CA VAL A 364 -48.12 -6.31 11.01
C VAL A 364 -48.25 -6.93 12.41
N ALA A 365 -49.43 -7.45 12.76
CA ALA A 365 -49.65 -8.15 14.03
C ALA A 365 -48.84 -9.44 14.12
N ASP A 366 -48.79 -10.23 13.04
CA ASP A 366 -47.98 -11.45 12.95
C ASP A 366 -46.49 -11.14 13.07
N PHE A 367 -46.02 -10.09 12.38
CA PHE A 367 -44.64 -9.62 12.50
C PHE A 367 -44.30 -9.23 13.94
N LYS A 368 -45.15 -8.43 14.60
CA LYS A 368 -44.97 -8.03 16.00
C LYS A 368 -44.92 -9.26 16.92
N LYS A 369 -45.81 -10.23 16.73
CA LYS A 369 -45.86 -11.45 17.53
C LYS A 369 -44.56 -12.23 17.40
N ASN A 370 -44.08 -12.44 16.17
CA ASN A 370 -42.83 -13.14 15.93
C ASN A 370 -41.62 -12.41 16.52
N LEU A 371 -41.58 -11.08 16.40
CA LEU A 371 -40.52 -10.25 16.98
C LEU A 371 -40.47 -10.47 18.50
N LEU A 372 -41.61 -10.33 19.19
CA LEU A 372 -41.66 -10.54 20.64
C LEU A 372 -41.33 -11.98 21.05
N GLU A 373 -41.80 -12.99 20.32
CA GLU A 373 -41.49 -14.40 20.60
C GLU A 373 -40.00 -14.74 20.41
N THR A 374 -39.36 -14.18 19.39
CA THR A 374 -37.92 -14.35 19.16
C THR A 374 -37.12 -13.77 20.32
N MET A 375 -37.52 -12.58 20.81
CA MET A 375 -36.88 -11.95 21.96
C MET A 375 -37.09 -12.73 23.27
N LYS A 376 -38.24 -13.42 23.45
CA LYS A 376 -38.46 -14.29 24.62
C LYS A 376 -37.52 -15.50 24.66
N ARG A 377 -37.07 -15.98 23.49
CA ARG A 377 -36.21 -17.17 23.36
C ARG A 377 -34.74 -16.84 23.61
N ASP A 378 -34.30 -15.63 23.27
CA ASP A 378 -32.89 -15.24 23.30
C ASP A 378 -32.48 -14.61 24.65
N ARG A 379 -32.50 -15.43 25.72
CA ARG A 379 -32.27 -14.98 27.11
C ARG A 379 -30.82 -14.61 27.46
N ASN A 380 -29.87 -14.89 26.56
CA ASN A 380 -28.44 -14.72 26.82
C ASN A 380 -27.87 -13.36 26.37
N ASN A 381 -28.67 -12.53 25.67
CA ASN A 381 -28.21 -11.22 25.23
C ASN A 381 -28.09 -10.23 26.40
N ARG A 382 -26.99 -9.46 26.39
CA ARG A 382 -26.72 -8.42 27.39
C ARG A 382 -27.68 -7.24 27.16
N ILE A 383 -28.72 -7.18 27.99
CA ILE A 383 -29.66 -6.06 27.99
C ILE A 383 -29.05 -4.90 28.77
N TYR A 384 -28.95 -3.73 28.14
CA TYR A 384 -28.38 -2.55 28.78
C TYR A 384 -29.40 -1.88 29.69
N GLN A 385 -28.92 -1.40 30.83
CA GLN A 385 -29.61 -0.34 31.57
C GLN A 385 -29.29 1.02 30.96
N ILE A 386 -30.08 2.06 31.30
CA ILE A 386 -29.86 3.41 30.80
C ILE A 386 -28.39 3.90 30.92
N PRO A 387 -27.68 3.73 32.06
CA PRO A 387 -26.29 4.17 32.17
C PRO A 387 -25.34 3.47 31.18
N GLU A 388 -25.49 2.15 31.03
CA GLU A 388 -24.68 1.36 30.08
C GLU A 388 -25.02 1.72 28.63
N PHE A 389 -26.30 1.97 28.33
CA PHE A 389 -26.76 2.41 27.01
C PHE A 389 -26.15 3.77 26.66
N LEU A 390 -26.09 4.72 27.60
CA LEU A 390 -25.47 6.03 27.40
C LEU A 390 -23.96 5.93 27.16
N GLU A 391 -23.25 5.06 27.89
CA GLU A 391 -21.83 4.81 27.67
C GLU A 391 -21.57 4.23 26.27
N TRP A 392 -22.36 3.23 25.89
CA TRP A 392 -22.30 2.64 24.54
C TRP A 392 -22.61 3.67 23.46
N MET A 393 -23.65 4.46 23.64
CA MET A 393 -24.05 5.52 22.70
C MET A 393 -22.92 6.51 22.43
N ARG A 394 -22.25 7.01 23.48
CA ARG A 394 -21.13 7.94 23.32
C ARG A 394 -19.95 7.29 22.62
N SER A 395 -19.58 6.06 23.02
CA SER A 395 -18.47 5.32 22.44
C SER A 395 -18.70 5.04 20.94
N LEU A 396 -19.90 4.58 20.61
CA LEU A 396 -20.32 4.30 19.24
C LEU A 396 -20.38 5.58 18.41
N TRP A 397 -20.99 6.66 18.91
CA TRP A 397 -21.07 7.93 18.19
C TRP A 397 -19.70 8.53 17.90
N LYS A 398 -18.81 8.50 18.89
CA LYS A 398 -17.42 8.92 18.72
C LYS A 398 -16.74 8.09 17.63
N SER A 399 -16.90 6.77 17.66
CA SER A 399 -16.33 5.86 16.65
C SER A 399 -16.87 6.16 15.25
N VAL A 400 -18.19 6.33 15.10
CA VAL A 400 -18.84 6.70 13.84
C VAL A 400 -18.32 8.04 13.32
N LYS A 401 -18.11 9.06 14.16
CA LYS A 401 -17.57 10.36 13.72
C LYS A 401 -16.09 10.33 13.33
N TYR A 402 -15.31 9.40 13.84
CA TYR A 402 -13.92 9.19 13.39
C TYR A 402 -13.82 8.32 12.14
N GLU A 403 -14.90 7.64 11.73
CA GLU A 403 -14.92 6.89 10.49
C GLU A 403 -14.97 7.80 9.28
N ASN A 404 -14.05 7.57 8.34
CA ASN A 404 -14.11 8.19 7.02
C ASN A 404 -14.99 7.34 6.11
N PHE A 405 -16.30 7.60 6.08
CA PHE A 405 -17.28 6.95 5.18
C PHE A 405 -17.09 7.30 3.70
N ILE A 406 -16.00 7.98 3.36
CA ILE A 406 -15.62 8.54 2.04
C ILE A 406 -15.53 7.47 0.92
N PHE A 407 -15.39 6.18 1.26
CA PHE A 407 -15.24 5.13 0.26
C PHE A 407 -16.60 4.59 -0.21
N SER A 408 -17.00 4.94 -1.44
CA SER A 408 -17.98 4.12 -2.14
C SER A 408 -17.39 2.71 -2.32
N PHE A 409 -18.10 1.69 -1.83
CA PHE A 409 -17.59 0.30 -1.70
C PHE A 409 -17.17 -0.33 -3.03
N ARG A 410 -17.72 0.19 -4.13
CA ARG A 410 -17.29 -0.14 -5.48
C ARG A 410 -15.80 0.18 -5.72
N ASN A 411 -15.27 1.24 -5.11
CA ASN A 411 -13.85 1.57 -5.16
C ASN A 411 -13.00 0.57 -4.36
N THR A 412 -13.50 0.04 -3.24
CA THR A 412 -12.82 -0.96 -2.42
C THR A 412 -12.67 -2.30 -3.15
N LEU A 413 -13.75 -2.78 -3.80
CA LEU A 413 -13.69 -3.99 -4.62
C LEU A 413 -12.73 -3.85 -5.81
N VAL A 414 -12.78 -2.70 -6.50
CA VAL A 414 -11.86 -2.40 -7.59
C VAL A 414 -10.42 -2.33 -7.08
N ALA A 415 -10.16 -1.70 -5.94
CA ALA A 415 -8.84 -1.60 -5.34
C ALA A 415 -8.30 -2.97 -4.92
N HIS A 416 -9.12 -3.82 -4.31
CA HIS A 416 -8.74 -5.18 -3.92
C HIS A 416 -8.42 -6.06 -5.13
N ALA A 417 -9.29 -6.07 -6.15
CA ALA A 417 -9.04 -6.81 -7.38
C ALA A 417 -7.78 -6.31 -8.12
N TYR A 418 -7.57 -4.99 -8.11
CA TYR A 418 -6.37 -4.37 -8.69
C TYR A 418 -5.09 -4.74 -7.92
N ASP A 419 -5.14 -4.75 -6.59
CA ASP A 419 -4.03 -5.14 -5.73
C ASP A 419 -3.64 -6.61 -5.97
N ASN A 420 -4.61 -7.51 -6.12
CA ASN A 420 -4.35 -8.92 -6.43
C ASN A 420 -3.69 -9.11 -7.79
N LEU A 421 -4.12 -8.37 -8.82
CA LEU A 421 -3.42 -8.35 -10.10
C LEU A 421 -1.99 -7.81 -9.95
N CYS A 422 -1.78 -6.77 -9.14
CA CYS A 422 -0.44 -6.25 -8.87
C CYS A 422 0.49 -7.27 -8.21
N LYS A 423 -0.03 -8.10 -7.29
CA LYS A 423 0.73 -9.18 -6.64
C LYS A 423 1.22 -10.21 -7.65
N GLU A 424 0.31 -10.74 -8.46
CA GLU A 424 0.64 -11.70 -9.52
C GLU A 424 1.62 -11.10 -10.55
N PHE A 425 1.32 -9.88 -11.02
CA PHE A 425 2.16 -9.18 -11.99
C PHE A 425 3.58 -8.98 -11.48
N SER A 426 3.74 -8.57 -10.21
CA SER A 426 5.06 -8.37 -9.61
C SER A 426 5.84 -9.68 -9.57
N GLN A 427 5.21 -10.82 -9.25
CA GLN A 427 5.89 -12.12 -9.31
C GLN A 427 6.37 -12.47 -10.74
N TRP A 428 5.56 -12.18 -11.75
CA TRP A 428 5.94 -12.42 -13.15
C TRP A 428 7.07 -11.48 -13.59
N GLU A 429 7.04 -10.21 -13.17
CA GLU A 429 8.13 -9.25 -13.42
C GLU A 429 9.46 -9.73 -12.83
N TRP A 430 9.46 -10.23 -11.58
CA TRP A 430 10.69 -10.76 -10.98
C TRP A 430 11.23 -11.98 -11.73
N LYS A 431 10.35 -12.92 -12.10
CA LYS A 431 10.76 -14.10 -12.90
C LYS A 431 11.40 -13.69 -14.22
N PHE A 432 10.85 -12.68 -14.89
CA PHE A 432 11.44 -12.12 -16.11
C PHE A 432 12.81 -11.50 -15.82
N ARG A 433 12.92 -10.57 -14.85
CA ARG A 433 14.20 -9.93 -14.50
C ARG A 433 15.28 -10.95 -14.12
N LYS A 434 14.94 -11.95 -13.31
CA LYS A 434 15.85 -13.01 -12.86
C LYS A 434 16.41 -13.84 -14.02
N GLU A 435 15.56 -14.22 -14.98
CA GLU A 435 15.98 -14.98 -16.16
C GLU A 435 17.01 -14.18 -16.99
N ILE A 436 16.74 -12.90 -17.22
CA ILE A 436 17.65 -12.04 -18.00
C ILE A 436 18.92 -11.72 -17.24
N LEU A 437 18.86 -11.44 -15.93
CA LEU A 437 20.05 -11.20 -15.11
C LEU A 437 20.97 -12.43 -15.03
N SER A 438 20.38 -13.63 -14.92
CA SER A 438 21.14 -14.89 -14.95
C SER A 438 21.83 -15.08 -16.30
N TRP A 439 21.08 -14.98 -17.40
CA TRP A 439 21.64 -15.07 -18.75
C TRP A 439 22.70 -14.01 -19.02
N GLN A 440 22.48 -12.78 -18.57
CA GLN A 440 23.42 -11.69 -18.76
C GLN A 440 24.75 -11.98 -18.05
N THR A 441 24.70 -12.51 -16.83
CA THR A 441 25.90 -12.88 -16.07
C THR A 441 26.71 -13.96 -16.79
N GLU A 442 26.04 -14.94 -17.39
CA GLU A 442 26.66 -15.98 -18.21
C GLU A 442 27.26 -15.40 -19.51
N ALA A 443 26.54 -14.51 -20.20
CA ALA A 443 27.02 -13.87 -21.42
C ALA A 443 28.25 -12.98 -21.16
N GLU A 444 28.27 -12.21 -20.06
CA GLU A 444 29.43 -11.43 -19.65
C GLU A 444 30.64 -12.34 -19.36
N LEU A 445 30.44 -13.52 -18.77
CA LEU A 445 31.51 -14.51 -18.55
C LEU A 445 32.06 -15.08 -19.87
N GLU A 446 31.19 -15.47 -20.79
CA GLU A 446 31.62 -15.95 -22.11
C GLU A 446 32.44 -14.89 -22.85
N MET A 447 32.06 -13.62 -22.76
CA MET A 447 32.81 -12.50 -23.36
C MET A 447 34.16 -12.28 -22.69
N LEU A 448 34.23 -12.38 -21.36
CA LEU A 448 35.50 -12.30 -20.62
C LEU A 448 36.45 -13.46 -20.98
N ASN A 449 35.90 -14.65 -21.20
CA ASN A 449 36.64 -15.88 -21.49
C ASN A 449 37.03 -16.07 -22.96
N ALA A 450 36.65 -15.17 -23.87
CA ALA A 450 37.08 -15.25 -25.27
C ALA A 450 38.62 -15.08 -25.41
N ASP A 451 39.28 -15.98 -26.15
CA ASP A 451 40.76 -16.09 -26.30
C ASP A 451 41.41 -14.95 -27.12
N SER A 452 42.74 -14.80 -27.00
CA SER A 452 43.55 -13.65 -27.46
C SER A 452 44.10 -13.71 -28.91
N GLU A 453 44.28 -12.49 -29.46
CA GLU A 453 45.03 -12.03 -30.65
C GLU A 453 44.38 -12.16 -32.05
N SER A 454 43.64 -13.22 -32.39
CA SER A 454 43.29 -13.45 -33.80
C SER A 454 42.08 -12.69 -34.37
N ASP A 455 41.23 -12.02 -33.58
CA ASP A 455 40.19 -11.14 -34.16
C ASP A 455 39.50 -10.25 -33.10
N LEU A 456 39.96 -9.00 -32.98
CA LEU A 456 39.16 -7.93 -32.37
C LEU A 456 37.75 -7.86 -33.02
N HIS A 457 37.68 -8.22 -34.32
CA HIS A 457 36.46 -8.34 -35.12
C HIS A 457 35.50 -9.45 -34.65
N ASN A 458 36.00 -10.53 -34.04
CA ASN A 458 35.17 -11.64 -33.54
C ASN A 458 34.52 -11.29 -32.20
N LEU A 459 35.13 -10.41 -31.41
CA LEU A 459 34.52 -9.92 -30.15
C LEU A 459 33.28 -9.07 -30.41
N ASP A 460 33.35 -8.14 -31.38
CA ASP A 460 32.20 -7.33 -31.79
C ASP A 460 31.08 -8.22 -32.40
N LYS A 461 31.43 -9.22 -33.21
CA LYS A 461 30.47 -10.23 -33.72
C LYS A 461 29.83 -11.05 -32.59
N LEU A 462 30.61 -11.47 -31.60
CA LEU A 462 30.12 -12.22 -30.43
C LEU A 462 29.16 -11.36 -29.61
N CYS A 463 29.50 -10.09 -29.35
CA CYS A 463 28.61 -9.15 -28.68
C CYS A 463 27.31 -8.94 -29.46
N HIS A 464 27.38 -8.75 -30.78
CA HIS A 464 26.18 -8.67 -31.63
C HIS A 464 25.33 -9.94 -31.58
N ALA A 465 25.95 -11.12 -31.64
CA ALA A 465 25.25 -12.40 -31.51
C ALA A 465 24.56 -12.54 -30.16
N LYS A 466 25.23 -12.16 -29.07
CA LYS A 466 24.65 -12.14 -27.72
C LYS A 466 23.51 -11.13 -27.58
N LYS A 467 23.62 -9.95 -28.18
CA LYS A 467 22.51 -8.97 -28.24
C LYS A 467 21.30 -9.51 -28.99
N SER A 468 21.51 -10.31 -30.04
CA SER A 468 20.42 -10.99 -30.75
C SER A 468 19.77 -12.07 -29.88
N GLU A 469 20.56 -12.95 -29.26
CA GLU A 469 20.09 -14.00 -28.34
C GLU A 469 19.29 -13.40 -27.16
N MET A 470 19.76 -12.26 -26.64
CA MET A 470 19.07 -11.49 -25.62
C MET A 470 17.69 -11.02 -26.09
N LEU A 471 17.61 -10.49 -27.32
CA LEU A 471 16.35 -9.98 -27.87
C LEU A 471 15.32 -11.10 -28.02
N ASP A 472 15.76 -12.29 -28.46
CA ASP A 472 14.92 -13.48 -28.55
C ASP A 472 14.39 -13.88 -27.16
N LYS A 473 15.28 -13.97 -26.16
CA LYS A 473 14.89 -14.27 -24.76
C LYS A 473 13.93 -13.24 -24.18
N ILE A 474 14.16 -11.95 -24.41
CA ILE A 474 13.27 -10.87 -23.97
C ILE A 474 11.90 -11.03 -24.64
N THR A 475 11.86 -11.35 -25.94
CA THR A 475 10.62 -11.56 -26.70
C THR A 475 9.83 -12.78 -26.18
N ASP A 476 10.52 -13.87 -25.86
CA ASP A 476 9.92 -15.07 -25.27
C ASP A 476 9.30 -14.77 -23.89
N GLN A 477 10.06 -14.10 -23.01
CA GLN A 477 9.57 -13.72 -21.68
C GLN A 477 8.41 -12.73 -21.76
N GLN A 478 8.48 -11.76 -22.67
CA GLN A 478 7.40 -10.80 -22.93
C GLN A 478 6.12 -11.53 -23.38
N THR A 479 6.24 -12.50 -24.28
CA THR A 479 5.13 -13.29 -24.81
C THR A 479 4.52 -14.16 -23.71
N MET A 480 5.35 -14.83 -22.90
CA MET A 480 4.89 -15.60 -21.75
C MET A 480 4.14 -14.73 -20.73
N MET A 481 4.65 -13.54 -20.42
CA MET A 481 4.02 -12.61 -19.47
C MET A 481 2.68 -12.07 -20.00
N LYS A 482 2.60 -11.73 -21.29
CA LYS A 482 1.33 -11.37 -21.96
C LYS A 482 0.32 -12.51 -21.93
N LYS A 483 0.77 -13.77 -22.12
CA LYS A 483 -0.09 -14.95 -22.04
C LYS A 483 -0.65 -15.14 -20.62
N LYS A 484 0.18 -15.02 -19.58
CA LYS A 484 -0.25 -15.10 -18.17
C LYS A 484 -1.26 -14.00 -17.83
N LEU A 485 -1.02 -12.77 -18.28
CA LEU A 485 -1.96 -11.65 -18.10
C LEU A 485 -3.31 -11.96 -18.75
N ASN A 486 -3.31 -12.46 -20.00
CA ASN A 486 -4.55 -12.85 -20.67
C ASN A 486 -5.28 -14.01 -19.97
N GLN A 487 -4.55 -15.00 -19.47
CA GLN A 487 -5.12 -16.10 -18.68
C GLN A 487 -5.74 -15.61 -17.38
N TYR A 488 -5.11 -14.65 -16.70
CA TYR A 488 -5.68 -14.01 -15.51
C TYR A 488 -7.02 -13.34 -15.82
N TYR A 489 -7.09 -12.58 -16.93
CA TYR A 489 -8.34 -11.97 -17.39
C TYR A 489 -9.41 -12.95 -17.90
N GLN A 490 -9.02 -14.20 -18.18
CA GLN A 490 -9.94 -15.29 -18.57
C GLN A 490 -10.35 -16.18 -17.38
N SER A 491 -9.79 -15.94 -16.20
CA SER A 491 -10.13 -16.70 -14.99
C SER A 491 -11.58 -16.45 -14.57
N LYS A 492 -12.21 -17.43 -13.91
CA LYS A 492 -13.60 -17.31 -13.43
C LYS A 492 -13.75 -16.46 -12.15
N ASP A 493 -12.73 -15.70 -11.78
CA ASP A 493 -12.79 -14.81 -10.63
C ASP A 493 -13.77 -13.66 -10.91
N LYS A 494 -14.75 -13.51 -10.01
CA LYS A 494 -15.90 -12.61 -10.16
C LYS A 494 -15.51 -11.13 -10.25
N HIS A 495 -14.32 -10.75 -9.77
CA HIS A 495 -13.92 -9.34 -9.69
C HIS A 495 -12.98 -8.88 -10.81
N VAL A 496 -12.52 -9.79 -11.68
CA VAL A 496 -11.59 -9.48 -12.78
C VAL A 496 -12.21 -8.52 -13.80
N ASN A 497 -13.52 -8.61 -14.03
CA ASN A 497 -14.27 -7.70 -14.90
C ASN A 497 -14.23 -6.24 -14.41
N LEU A 498 -14.07 -6.00 -13.10
CA LEU A 498 -14.02 -4.65 -12.53
C LEU A 498 -12.74 -3.90 -12.91
N ILE A 499 -11.67 -4.63 -13.21
CA ILE A 499 -10.34 -4.09 -13.52
C ILE A 499 -9.97 -4.22 -15.00
N GLU A 500 -10.92 -4.61 -15.86
CA GLU A 500 -10.69 -4.80 -17.30
C GLU A 500 -10.18 -3.52 -17.98
N LYS A 501 -10.62 -2.35 -17.53
CA LYS A 501 -10.14 -1.04 -18.00
C LYS A 501 -8.63 -0.83 -17.82
N TYR A 502 -8.00 -1.50 -16.85
CA TYR A 502 -6.57 -1.38 -16.56
C TYR A 502 -5.70 -2.36 -17.37
N LYS A 503 -6.31 -3.29 -18.10
CA LYS A 503 -5.59 -4.32 -18.88
C LYS A 503 -4.56 -3.72 -19.84
N ILE A 504 -4.92 -2.62 -20.50
CA ILE A 504 -4.05 -1.91 -21.44
C ILE A 504 -2.83 -1.32 -20.72
N ASP A 505 -3.01 -0.76 -19.52
CA ASP A 505 -1.90 -0.20 -18.73
C ASP A 505 -0.88 -1.29 -18.34
N PHE A 506 -1.35 -2.48 -17.97
CA PHE A 506 -0.46 -3.62 -17.70
C PHE A 506 0.24 -4.15 -18.97
N ILE A 507 -0.44 -4.18 -20.11
CA ILE A 507 0.20 -4.55 -21.40
C ILE A 507 1.30 -3.53 -21.78
N ASN A 508 1.03 -2.24 -21.61
CA ASN A 508 2.01 -1.18 -21.83
C ASN A 508 3.19 -1.34 -20.88
N SER A 509 2.92 -1.65 -19.62
CA SER A 509 3.95 -1.88 -18.60
C SER A 509 4.85 -3.07 -18.91
N ILE A 510 4.32 -4.16 -19.47
CA ILE A 510 5.13 -5.30 -19.97
C ILE A 510 6.07 -4.83 -21.09
N THR A 511 5.57 -3.99 -22.00
CA THR A 511 6.37 -3.46 -23.12
C THR A 511 7.47 -2.52 -22.62
N CYS A 512 7.16 -1.63 -21.69
CA CYS A 512 8.14 -0.75 -21.05
C CYS A 512 9.19 -1.53 -20.25
N LEU A 513 8.78 -2.56 -19.49
CA LEU A 513 9.69 -3.46 -18.79
C LEU A 513 10.67 -4.13 -19.76
N SER A 514 10.16 -4.59 -20.91
CA SER A 514 11.00 -5.23 -21.94
C SER A 514 12.03 -4.24 -22.51
N ASN A 515 11.61 -3.02 -22.83
CA ASN A 515 12.49 -1.98 -23.35
C ASN A 515 13.54 -1.53 -22.32
N GLU A 516 13.14 -1.39 -21.06
CA GLU A 516 14.05 -1.04 -19.94
C GLU A 516 15.12 -2.13 -19.76
N ILE A 517 14.70 -3.39 -19.69
CA ILE A 517 15.61 -4.53 -19.56
C ILE A 517 16.54 -4.60 -20.77
N GLN A 518 16.01 -4.46 -21.98
CA GLN A 518 16.78 -4.47 -23.22
C GLN A 518 17.84 -3.36 -23.22
N HIS A 519 17.47 -2.14 -22.86
CA HIS A 519 18.40 -1.01 -22.82
C HIS A 519 19.50 -1.23 -21.77
N SER A 520 19.11 -1.62 -20.55
CA SER A 520 20.06 -1.87 -19.47
C SER A 520 21.02 -3.02 -19.76
N ALA A 521 20.54 -4.12 -20.34
CA ALA A 521 21.37 -5.27 -20.67
C ALA A 521 22.28 -4.99 -21.87
N ASN A 522 21.81 -4.27 -22.90
CA ASN A 522 22.65 -3.80 -24.00
C ASN A 522 23.81 -2.93 -23.51
N ASN A 523 23.53 -1.92 -22.69
CA ASN A 523 24.56 -1.03 -22.15
C ASN A 523 25.60 -1.84 -21.37
N LYS A 524 25.17 -2.81 -20.55
CA LYS A 524 26.10 -3.65 -19.78
C LYS A 524 26.94 -4.59 -20.66
N LEU A 525 26.38 -5.17 -21.71
CA LEU A 525 27.14 -5.96 -22.70
C LEU A 525 28.17 -5.08 -23.44
N ASP A 526 27.82 -3.84 -23.77
CA ASP A 526 28.76 -2.88 -24.34
C ASP A 526 29.89 -2.55 -23.36
N CYS A 527 29.58 -2.22 -22.09
CA CYS A 527 30.62 -1.99 -21.09
C CYS A 527 31.50 -3.25 -20.89
N ALA A 528 30.94 -4.46 -20.96
CA ALA A 528 31.71 -5.71 -20.84
C ALA A 528 32.66 -5.93 -22.02
N LEU A 529 32.20 -5.63 -23.25
CA LEU A 529 33.03 -5.66 -24.45
C LEU A 529 34.21 -4.69 -24.34
N ASP A 530 33.95 -3.44 -23.94
CA ASP A 530 34.97 -2.42 -23.84
C ASP A 530 35.97 -2.71 -22.71
N LEU A 531 35.48 -3.19 -21.55
CA LEU A 531 36.34 -3.68 -20.46
C LEU A 531 37.24 -4.83 -20.93
N ARG A 532 36.73 -5.76 -21.74
CA ARG A 532 37.54 -6.85 -22.29
C ARG A 532 38.60 -6.34 -23.27
N LYS A 533 38.25 -5.38 -24.13
CA LYS A 533 39.21 -4.71 -25.04
C LYS A 533 40.34 -4.03 -24.25
N THR A 534 40.03 -3.35 -23.15
CA THR A 534 41.04 -2.72 -22.26
C THR A 534 41.90 -3.77 -21.55
N LEU A 535 41.29 -4.84 -21.03
CA LEU A 535 42.00 -5.94 -20.37
C LEU A 535 42.97 -6.65 -21.32
N LEU A 536 42.58 -6.89 -22.58
CA LEU A 536 43.45 -7.49 -23.59
C LEU A 536 44.71 -6.65 -23.84
N LYS A 537 44.57 -5.32 -23.93
CA LYS A 537 45.72 -4.41 -24.08
C LYS A 537 46.66 -4.46 -22.87
N ALA A 538 46.11 -4.50 -21.66
CA ALA A 538 46.90 -4.62 -20.43
C ALA A 538 47.64 -5.98 -20.36
N GLN A 539 46.96 -7.07 -20.73
CA GLN A 539 47.55 -8.42 -20.79
C GLN A 539 48.68 -8.51 -21.82
N GLU A 540 48.57 -7.84 -22.97
CA GLU A 540 49.65 -7.81 -23.97
C GLU A 540 50.94 -7.17 -23.42
N VAL A 541 50.79 -6.07 -22.67
CA VAL A 541 51.91 -5.42 -21.98
C VAL A 541 52.50 -6.35 -20.92
N GLN A 542 51.66 -6.97 -20.09
CA GLN A 542 52.09 -7.91 -19.06
C GLN A 542 52.84 -9.13 -19.66
N LYS A 543 52.33 -9.71 -20.75
CA LYS A 543 52.95 -10.82 -21.50
C LYS A 543 54.36 -10.48 -21.97
N LYS A 544 54.57 -9.27 -22.53
CA LYS A 544 55.90 -8.81 -22.99
C LYS A 544 56.90 -8.74 -21.82
N TYR A 545 56.50 -8.16 -20.69
CA TYR A 545 57.35 -8.05 -19.51
C TYR A 545 57.67 -9.41 -18.87
N ARG A 546 56.68 -10.31 -18.80
CA ARG A 546 56.85 -11.68 -18.32
C ARG A 546 57.89 -12.44 -19.15
N GLN A 547 57.78 -12.41 -20.49
CA GLN A 547 58.72 -13.09 -21.39
C GLN A 547 60.17 -12.65 -21.13
N VAL A 548 60.39 -11.35 -20.97
CA VAL A 548 61.72 -10.78 -20.67
C VAL A 548 62.29 -11.31 -19.34
N ILE A 549 61.45 -11.47 -18.32
CA ILE A 549 61.86 -11.99 -17.00
C ILE A 549 62.14 -13.49 -17.07
N GLU A 550 61.26 -14.26 -17.70
CA GLU A 550 61.42 -15.70 -17.85
C GLU A 550 62.70 -16.05 -18.63
N GLU A 551 63.02 -15.32 -19.71
CA GLU A 551 64.28 -15.46 -20.46
C GLU A 551 65.52 -15.20 -19.58
N ARG A 552 65.47 -14.18 -18.72
CA ARG A 552 66.59 -13.83 -17.83
C ARG A 552 66.75 -14.80 -16.67
N VAL A 553 65.64 -15.28 -16.08
CA VAL A 553 65.66 -16.34 -15.06
C VAL A 553 66.24 -17.63 -15.65
N MET A 554 65.87 -17.99 -16.88
CA MET A 554 66.45 -19.14 -17.58
C MET A 554 67.94 -18.97 -17.90
N LYS A 555 68.38 -17.75 -18.24
CA LYS A 555 69.79 -17.43 -18.43
C LYS A 555 70.58 -17.61 -17.12
N LEU A 556 70.08 -17.07 -16.01
CA LEU A 556 70.67 -17.22 -14.68
C LEU A 556 70.75 -18.70 -14.23
N LEU A 557 69.72 -19.50 -14.54
CA LEU A 557 69.69 -20.95 -14.31
C LEU A 557 70.76 -21.70 -15.11
N ASN A 558 71.04 -21.28 -16.34
CA ASN A 558 72.08 -21.92 -17.17
C ASN A 558 73.49 -21.50 -16.74
N ASP A 559 73.68 -20.24 -16.34
CA ASP A 559 74.96 -19.73 -15.85
C ASP A 559 75.36 -20.33 -14.48
N SER A 560 74.38 -20.80 -13.70
CA SER A 560 74.57 -21.38 -12.35
C SER A 560 74.71 -22.92 -12.30
N LYS A 561 74.54 -23.63 -13.43
CA LYS A 561 74.65 -25.11 -13.49
C LYS A 561 76.07 -25.68 -13.29
N GLY A 562 77.08 -24.84 -13.05
CA GLY A 562 78.49 -25.23 -12.92
C GLY A 562 79.16 -24.93 -11.56
N THR A 563 78.47 -24.29 -10.61
CA THR A 563 79.04 -23.82 -9.34
C THR A 563 78.14 -24.18 -8.14
N THR A 564 78.72 -24.75 -7.08
CA THR A 564 78.05 -25.00 -5.79
C THR A 564 78.03 -23.72 -4.96
N LEU A 565 76.94 -22.95 -5.03
CA LEU A 565 76.71 -21.72 -4.26
C LEU A 565 75.78 -21.96 -3.07
N SER A 566 75.88 -21.14 -2.02
CA SER A 566 75.00 -21.20 -0.83
C SER A 566 73.66 -20.48 -1.04
N ASP A 567 72.63 -20.79 -0.24
CA ASP A 567 71.28 -20.22 -0.37
C ASP A 567 71.25 -18.67 -0.28
N GLU A 568 72.19 -18.07 0.46
CA GLU A 568 72.30 -16.61 0.66
C GLU A 568 72.93 -15.91 -0.57
N GLU A 569 73.94 -16.53 -1.19
CA GLU A 569 74.61 -16.02 -2.39
C GLU A 569 73.71 -16.11 -3.63
N VAL A 570 72.96 -17.21 -3.75
CA VAL A 570 72.00 -17.45 -4.83
C VAL A 570 70.82 -16.46 -4.77
N THR A 571 70.33 -16.18 -3.56
CA THR A 571 69.27 -15.18 -3.35
C THR A 571 69.77 -13.77 -3.70
N GLY A 572 71.03 -13.45 -3.38
CA GLY A 572 71.65 -12.17 -3.73
C GLY A 572 71.80 -11.91 -5.24
N GLU A 573 72.19 -12.93 -6.02
CA GLU A 573 72.30 -12.81 -7.49
C GLU A 573 70.92 -12.67 -8.17
N PHE A 574 69.88 -13.34 -7.64
CA PHE A 574 68.50 -13.13 -8.09
C PHE A 574 68.00 -11.72 -7.80
N GLU A 575 68.25 -11.21 -6.58
CA GLU A 575 67.87 -9.85 -6.17
C GLU A 575 68.56 -8.76 -7.02
N LYS A 576 69.83 -8.96 -7.37
CA LYS A 576 70.59 -8.07 -8.25
C LYS A 576 70.02 -8.06 -9.68
N MET A 577 69.70 -9.22 -10.25
CA MET A 577 69.04 -9.33 -11.56
C MET A 577 67.64 -8.67 -11.56
N TRP A 578 66.88 -8.83 -10.47
CA TRP A 578 65.55 -8.22 -10.31
C TRP A 578 65.58 -6.68 -10.23
N ALA A 579 66.57 -6.12 -9.52
CA ALA A 579 66.77 -4.68 -9.40
C ALA A 579 67.15 -4.01 -10.74
N GLU A 580 67.88 -4.71 -11.62
CA GLU A 580 68.25 -4.20 -12.95
C GLU A 580 67.07 -4.15 -13.95
N VAL A 581 66.07 -5.02 -13.77
CA VAL A 581 64.87 -5.08 -14.64
C VAL A 581 63.82 -4.02 -14.25
N THR A 582 63.83 -3.55 -13.00
CA THR A 582 62.81 -2.65 -12.43
C THR A 582 63.08 -1.15 -12.61
N VAL A 583 64.17 -0.77 -13.28
CA VAL A 583 64.48 0.63 -13.63
C VAL A 583 64.03 0.92 -15.06
N ASN A 584 62.75 1.26 -15.23
CA ASN A 584 62.27 1.96 -16.43
C ASN A 584 61.52 3.23 -15.99
N LYS A 585 61.94 4.37 -16.53
CA LYS A 585 61.66 5.72 -16.00
C LYS A 585 60.47 6.43 -16.66
N ASP A 586 59.73 5.73 -17.52
CA ASP A 586 58.68 6.32 -18.33
C ASP A 586 57.31 5.88 -17.82
N LEU A 587 56.78 6.55 -16.79
CA LEU A 587 55.33 6.59 -16.46
C LEU A 587 55.09 7.60 -15.30
N GLN A 588 55.43 8.86 -15.53
CA GLN A 588 54.91 9.97 -14.73
C GLN A 588 54.53 11.11 -15.67
N ASN A 589 53.24 11.23 -15.96
CA ASN A 589 52.54 12.51 -16.15
C ASN A 589 51.11 12.27 -16.65
N ILE A 590 50.11 12.49 -15.80
CA ILE A 590 48.75 12.84 -16.23
C ILE A 590 48.28 14.02 -15.37
N GLY A 591 48.12 15.16 -16.05
CA GLY A 591 47.69 16.45 -15.49
C GLY A 591 46.23 16.49 -15.03
N ASP A 592 45.89 17.58 -14.34
CA ASP A 592 44.76 17.73 -13.42
C ASP A 592 43.71 18.72 -13.95
N LEU A 593 42.41 18.44 -13.76
CA LEU A 593 41.27 19.31 -14.12
C LEU A 593 40.59 19.78 -12.82
N LYS A 594 41.08 20.90 -12.28
CA LYS A 594 41.03 21.12 -10.82
C LYS A 594 39.90 21.98 -10.25
N GLU A 595 39.01 22.65 -10.99
CA GLU A 595 38.21 23.75 -10.39
C GLU A 595 36.69 23.82 -10.63
N ILE A 596 35.98 22.73 -10.99
CA ILE A 596 34.50 22.76 -11.10
C ILE A 596 33.84 21.82 -10.07
N GLY A 597 32.94 22.36 -9.23
CA GLY A 597 32.12 21.59 -8.27
C GLY A 597 32.73 21.33 -6.89
N LYS A 598 33.65 22.19 -6.41
CA LYS A 598 34.24 22.12 -5.06
C LYS A 598 33.39 22.76 -3.95
N GLY A 599 32.42 23.62 -4.31
CA GLY A 599 31.51 24.28 -3.37
C GLY A 599 30.07 23.75 -3.46
N PRO A 600 29.20 24.04 -2.47
CA PRO A 600 27.79 23.67 -2.50
C PRO A 600 27.09 24.28 -3.73
N PHE A 601 26.14 23.55 -4.32
CA PHE A 601 25.36 24.05 -5.45
C PHE A 601 24.36 25.13 -4.99
N GLU A 602 24.50 26.35 -5.50
CA GLU A 602 23.58 27.45 -5.18
C GLU A 602 22.58 27.68 -6.32
N ALA A 603 21.31 27.33 -6.09
CA ALA A 603 20.22 27.66 -7.01
C ALA A 603 19.95 29.18 -7.03
N LYS A 604 20.04 29.81 -8.20
CA LYS A 604 19.90 31.28 -8.41
C LYS A 604 18.55 31.63 -9.05
N ILE A 605 18.12 32.89 -8.91
CA ILE A 605 16.85 33.41 -9.48
C ILE A 605 16.78 33.23 -11.01
N GLU A 606 17.95 33.18 -11.66
CA GLU A 606 18.10 32.96 -13.09
C GLU A 606 17.75 31.54 -13.55
N HIS A 607 17.54 30.59 -12.63
CA HIS A 607 17.20 29.19 -12.90
C HIS A 607 15.68 28.94 -13.06
N VAL A 608 14.85 29.98 -12.90
CA VAL A 608 13.38 29.92 -12.98
C VAL A 608 12.87 30.58 -14.26
N ASN A 609 11.91 29.95 -14.94
CA ASN A 609 11.32 30.45 -16.20
C ASN A 609 10.65 31.84 -16.08
N LYS A 610 11.01 32.80 -16.96
CA LYS A 610 10.59 34.23 -16.90
C LYS A 610 9.16 34.54 -17.41
N LYS A 611 8.41 33.57 -17.97
CA LYS A 611 7.20 33.84 -18.79
C LYS A 611 5.83 33.99 -18.08
N THR A 612 5.70 33.92 -16.75
CA THR A 612 4.40 34.10 -16.08
C THR A 612 4.30 35.44 -15.33
N LYS A 613 3.33 36.30 -15.69
CA LYS A 613 3.07 37.64 -15.09
C LYS A 613 2.93 37.58 -13.56
N TRP A 614 3.53 38.56 -12.87
CA TRP A 614 4.01 38.47 -11.48
C TRP A 614 2.99 38.78 -10.37
N ASN A 615 3.05 38.01 -9.26
CA ASN A 615 2.46 38.34 -7.96
C ASN A 615 3.45 37.95 -6.84
N CYS A 616 3.68 38.78 -5.82
CA CYS A 616 4.77 38.64 -4.82
C CYS A 616 4.74 37.35 -3.99
N SER A 617 3.56 36.80 -3.69
CA SER A 617 3.41 35.56 -2.90
C SER A 617 3.92 34.32 -3.64
N LYS A 618 3.89 34.31 -4.98
CA LYS A 618 4.35 33.19 -5.84
C LYS A 618 5.89 33.08 -5.88
N ARG A 619 6.61 34.14 -5.49
CA ARG A 619 8.09 34.25 -5.56
C ARG A 619 8.82 33.57 -4.40
N LYS A 620 8.25 33.57 -3.19
CA LYS A 620 8.88 32.98 -1.99
C LYS A 620 8.87 31.44 -2.01
N GLN A 621 7.72 30.83 -2.31
CA GLN A 621 7.56 29.37 -2.24
C GLN A 621 8.33 28.62 -3.34
N LYS A 622 8.36 29.14 -4.58
CA LYS A 622 9.20 28.59 -5.68
C LYS A 622 10.71 28.70 -5.40
N LYS A 623 11.14 29.67 -4.56
CA LYS A 623 12.53 29.86 -4.16
C LYS A 623 12.96 28.87 -3.07
N GLU A 624 12.03 28.39 -2.26
CA GLU A 624 12.27 27.40 -1.19
C GLU A 624 12.24 25.95 -1.72
N ASP A 625 11.44 25.65 -2.74
CA ASP A 625 11.31 24.27 -3.28
C ASP A 625 12.46 23.86 -4.23
N LEU A 626 13.12 24.83 -4.88
CA LEU A 626 14.16 24.57 -5.88
C LEU A 626 15.49 24.03 -5.26
N PRO A 627 16.01 24.59 -4.15
CA PRO A 627 17.18 24.04 -3.47
C PRO A 627 16.94 22.61 -2.97
N ILE A 628 15.78 22.34 -2.36
CA ILE A 628 15.43 21.01 -1.84
C ILE A 628 15.42 19.96 -2.95
N PHE A 629 14.85 20.29 -4.11
CA PHE A 629 14.90 19.41 -5.27
C PHE A 629 16.33 19.20 -5.78
N ALA A 630 17.14 20.27 -5.90
CA ALA A 630 18.52 20.17 -6.33
C ALA A 630 19.36 19.31 -5.37
N ASP A 631 19.23 19.52 -4.07
CA ASP A 631 19.94 18.76 -3.03
C ASP A 631 19.56 17.27 -3.09
N SER A 632 18.27 16.96 -3.26
CA SER A 632 17.81 15.57 -3.42
C SER A 632 18.42 14.89 -4.66
N VAL A 633 18.48 15.59 -5.79
CA VAL A 633 19.08 15.05 -7.03
C VAL A 633 20.59 14.88 -6.87
N ILE A 634 21.27 15.87 -6.28
CA ILE A 634 22.72 15.85 -6.03
C ILE A 634 23.07 14.70 -5.09
N GLU A 635 22.30 14.50 -4.02
CA GLU A 635 22.54 13.40 -3.07
C GLU A 635 22.35 12.04 -3.75
N SER A 636 21.25 11.86 -4.50
CA SER A 636 20.96 10.63 -5.25
C SER A 636 22.07 10.31 -6.27
N CYS A 637 22.53 11.32 -7.02
CA CYS A 637 23.55 11.15 -8.04
C CYS A 637 24.97 10.98 -7.43
N SER A 638 25.28 11.68 -6.34
CA SER A 638 26.58 11.53 -5.65
C SER A 638 26.73 10.15 -5.00
N ARG A 639 25.63 9.57 -4.49
CA ARG A 639 25.59 8.19 -3.99
C ARG A 639 25.92 7.20 -5.13
N PHE A 640 25.26 7.35 -6.28
CA PHE A 640 25.54 6.54 -7.48
C PHE A 640 27.00 6.62 -7.94
N VAL A 641 27.58 7.83 -8.00
CA VAL A 641 29.00 8.02 -8.36
C VAL A 641 29.93 7.29 -7.38
N ARG A 642 29.70 7.45 -6.07
CA ARG A 642 30.52 6.79 -5.03
C ARG A 642 30.43 5.27 -5.11
N GLU A 643 29.25 4.73 -5.36
CA GLU A 643 29.04 3.28 -5.51
C GLU A 643 29.86 2.71 -6.68
N ILE A 644 29.89 3.40 -7.82
CA ILE A 644 30.74 3.02 -8.96
C ILE A 644 32.22 3.16 -8.62
N ALA A 645 32.60 4.29 -8.01
CA ALA A 645 33.99 4.61 -7.70
C ALA A 645 34.63 3.61 -6.73
N ILE A 646 33.88 2.97 -5.83
CA ILE A 646 34.42 1.98 -4.88
C ILE A 646 34.82 0.68 -5.59
N THR A 647 34.35 0.42 -6.81
CA THR A 647 34.67 -0.83 -7.53
C THR A 647 36.14 -0.88 -7.99
N ASN A 648 36.71 -2.09 -8.09
CA ASN A 648 38.08 -2.32 -8.58
C ASN A 648 38.19 -2.33 -10.12
N LYS A 649 37.27 -1.66 -10.82
CA LYS A 649 37.21 -1.62 -12.29
C LYS A 649 37.78 -0.29 -12.81
N ASP A 650 38.13 -0.27 -14.09
CA ASP A 650 38.55 0.97 -14.76
C ASP A 650 37.35 1.89 -15.04
N TYR A 651 37.61 3.17 -15.28
CA TYR A 651 36.61 4.11 -15.79
C TYR A 651 36.11 3.71 -17.17
N HIS A 652 34.80 3.88 -17.37
CA HIS A 652 34.14 3.71 -18.65
C HIS A 652 33.16 4.85 -18.90
N ASP A 653 33.07 5.30 -20.15
CA ASP A 653 32.15 6.39 -20.55
C ASP A 653 30.67 6.06 -20.30
N CYS A 654 30.34 4.77 -20.22
CA CYS A 654 28.98 4.32 -19.85
C CYS A 654 28.56 4.81 -18.46
N PHE A 655 29.48 4.97 -17.50
CA PHE A 655 29.14 5.50 -16.17
C PHE A 655 28.69 6.96 -16.22
N THR A 656 29.34 7.75 -17.07
CA THR A 656 28.97 9.15 -17.31
C THR A 656 27.62 9.24 -18.03
N LYS A 657 27.37 8.35 -18.99
CA LYS A 657 26.08 8.25 -19.68
C LYS A 657 24.95 7.87 -18.72
N ASP A 658 25.13 6.82 -17.90
CA ASP A 658 24.16 6.38 -16.91
C ASP A 658 23.88 7.47 -15.86
N LEU A 659 24.91 8.23 -15.46
CA LEU A 659 24.75 9.39 -14.58
C LEU A 659 23.89 10.48 -15.24
N LEU A 660 24.14 10.80 -16.51
CA LEU A 660 23.34 11.78 -17.25
C LEU A 660 21.89 11.31 -17.43
N ASP A 661 21.68 10.05 -17.77
CA ASP A 661 20.35 9.45 -17.90
C ASP A 661 19.59 9.48 -16.56
N LYS A 662 20.29 9.24 -15.44
CA LYS A 662 19.74 9.38 -14.09
C LYS A 662 19.32 10.82 -13.78
N ILE A 663 20.16 11.80 -14.11
CA ILE A 663 19.84 13.22 -13.94
C ILE A 663 18.63 13.60 -14.80
N ASP A 664 18.59 13.15 -16.06
CA ASP A 664 17.48 13.41 -16.98
C ASP A 664 16.17 12.77 -16.50
N GLY A 665 16.24 11.56 -15.94
CA GLY A 665 15.11 10.91 -15.28
C GLY A 665 14.57 11.74 -14.12
N SER A 666 15.44 12.20 -13.22
CA SER A 666 15.06 13.05 -12.10
C SER A 666 14.50 14.41 -12.55
N LEU A 667 15.05 15.01 -13.61
CA LEU A 667 14.57 16.28 -14.17
C LEU A 667 13.19 16.16 -14.82
N LYS A 668 12.86 15.02 -15.45
CA LYS A 668 11.52 14.75 -16.00
C LYS A 668 10.43 14.69 -14.92
N ILE A 669 10.77 14.17 -13.74
CA ILE A 669 9.87 14.06 -12.58
C ILE A 669 9.82 15.38 -11.79
N GLY A 670 10.88 16.18 -11.88
CA GLY A 670 11.08 17.42 -11.15
C GLY A 670 10.14 18.59 -11.53
N PRO A 671 10.32 19.75 -10.86
CA PRO A 671 9.45 20.90 -11.05
C PRO A 671 9.52 21.50 -12.47
N LYS A 672 8.37 21.63 -13.14
CA LYS A 672 8.25 22.17 -14.53
C LYS A 672 8.66 23.64 -14.71
N PHE A 673 9.03 24.34 -13.64
CA PHE A 673 9.44 25.75 -13.68
C PHE A 673 10.96 25.96 -13.83
N CYS A 674 11.76 24.89 -13.76
CA CYS A 674 13.18 24.93 -14.06
C CYS A 674 13.42 25.29 -15.53
N ASN A 675 14.44 26.09 -15.80
CA ASN A 675 14.83 26.43 -17.16
C ASN A 675 16.06 25.63 -17.62
N LEU A 676 16.39 25.72 -18.91
CA LEU A 676 17.52 25.01 -19.51
C LEU A 676 18.86 25.34 -18.81
N LYS A 677 19.02 26.54 -18.24
CA LYS A 677 20.22 26.95 -17.51
C LYS A 677 20.39 26.18 -16.21
N PHE A 678 19.31 25.92 -15.48
CA PHE A 678 19.33 25.07 -14.28
C PHE A 678 19.78 23.64 -14.61
N GLU A 679 19.21 23.06 -15.67
CA GLU A 679 19.55 21.71 -16.12
C GLU A 679 21.04 21.61 -16.49
N ILE A 680 21.55 22.57 -17.26
CA ILE A 680 22.97 22.60 -17.65
C ILE A 680 23.87 22.77 -16.42
N ASP A 681 23.57 23.70 -15.52
CA ASP A 681 24.39 23.97 -14.34
C ASP A 681 24.41 22.77 -13.38
N LEU A 682 23.28 22.07 -13.22
CA LEU A 682 23.19 20.85 -12.41
C LEU A 682 23.97 19.69 -13.02
N LYS A 683 23.86 19.48 -14.35
CA LYS A 683 24.63 18.46 -15.08
C LYS A 683 26.14 18.73 -14.96
N LEU A 684 26.57 19.97 -15.15
CA LEU A 684 27.97 20.36 -15.02
C LEU A 684 28.49 20.17 -13.59
N HIS A 685 27.70 20.53 -12.58
CA HIS A 685 28.04 20.31 -11.18
C HIS A 685 28.25 18.82 -10.88
N MET A 686 27.33 17.96 -11.31
CA MET A 686 27.42 16.52 -11.11
C MET A 686 28.56 15.88 -11.89
N CYS A 687 28.78 16.27 -13.15
CA CYS A 687 29.92 15.80 -13.94
C CYS A 687 31.25 16.22 -13.30
N GLY A 688 31.32 17.39 -12.66
CA GLY A 688 32.49 17.82 -11.89
C GLY A 688 32.80 16.91 -10.70
N ILE A 689 31.76 16.49 -9.95
CA ILE A 689 31.90 15.51 -8.86
C ILE A 689 32.34 14.15 -9.41
N ALA A 690 31.63 13.65 -10.43
CA ALA A 690 31.89 12.35 -11.04
C ALA A 690 33.30 12.25 -11.62
N SER A 691 33.76 13.28 -12.33
CA SER A 691 35.09 13.31 -12.93
C SER A 691 36.20 13.08 -11.90
N ARG A 692 36.10 13.65 -10.69
CA ARG A 692 37.12 13.47 -9.64
C ARG A 692 37.14 12.04 -9.10
N GLU A 693 35.96 11.51 -8.76
CA GLU A 693 35.80 10.17 -8.22
C GLU A 693 36.23 9.11 -9.25
N PHE A 694 35.82 9.28 -10.51
CA PHE A 694 36.17 8.38 -11.61
C PHE A 694 37.64 8.49 -12.01
N LEU A 695 38.25 9.68 -11.94
CA LEU A 695 39.70 9.82 -12.14
C LEU A 695 40.48 9.09 -11.04
N GLN A 696 40.03 9.15 -9.79
CA GLN A 696 40.65 8.41 -8.70
C GLN A 696 40.46 6.89 -8.86
N MET A 697 39.32 6.46 -9.37
CA MET A 697 39.07 5.06 -9.76
C MET A 697 40.01 4.60 -10.88
N HIS A 698 40.11 5.36 -11.98
CA HIS A 698 41.03 5.08 -13.09
C HIS A 698 42.49 5.01 -12.63
N ARG A 699 42.93 5.97 -11.79
CA ARG A 699 44.29 5.95 -11.22
C ARG A 699 44.54 4.71 -10.35
N ARG A 700 43.57 4.29 -9.53
CA ARG A 700 43.67 3.05 -8.75
C ARG A 700 43.79 1.83 -9.66
N PHE A 701 43.00 1.77 -10.73
CA PHE A 701 43.08 0.71 -11.72
C PHE A 701 44.47 0.66 -12.39
N LEU A 702 44.99 1.81 -12.84
CA LEU A 702 46.34 1.89 -13.42
C LEU A 702 47.43 1.48 -12.42
N LEU A 703 47.31 1.85 -11.14
CA LEU A 703 48.24 1.46 -10.08
C LEU A 703 48.18 -0.05 -9.79
N ASP A 704 47.00 -0.66 -9.78
CA ASP A 704 46.86 -2.11 -9.62
C ASP A 704 47.40 -2.85 -10.83
N LYS A 705 47.15 -2.37 -12.05
CA LYS A 705 47.62 -2.98 -13.31
C LYS A 705 49.02 -2.53 -13.73
N ASP A 706 49.71 -1.75 -12.89
CA ASP A 706 51.07 -1.31 -13.15
C ASP A 706 51.99 -2.52 -13.31
N PRO A 707 52.72 -2.64 -14.45
CA PRO A 707 53.55 -3.80 -14.73
C PRO A 707 54.57 -4.09 -13.63
N LYS A 708 55.15 -3.06 -13.00
CA LYS A 708 56.14 -3.25 -11.93
C LYS A 708 55.48 -3.78 -10.67
N ASN A 709 54.35 -3.22 -10.23
CA ASN A 709 53.61 -3.72 -9.07
C ASN A 709 53.10 -5.14 -9.29
N GLN A 710 52.65 -5.45 -10.51
CA GLN A 710 52.21 -6.80 -10.88
C GLN A 710 53.37 -7.79 -10.86
N LEU A 711 54.55 -7.41 -11.35
CA LEU A 711 55.74 -8.26 -11.30
C LEU A 711 56.24 -8.49 -9.88
N GLU A 712 56.25 -7.45 -9.04
CA GLU A 712 56.70 -7.56 -7.65
C GLU A 712 55.84 -8.55 -6.86
N LYS A 713 54.52 -8.65 -7.15
CA LYS A 713 53.63 -9.67 -6.56
C LYS A 713 54.12 -11.10 -6.80
N TYR A 714 54.79 -11.38 -7.92
CA TYR A 714 55.25 -12.73 -8.28
C TYR A 714 56.72 -13.00 -7.95
N LYS A 715 57.45 -12.02 -7.42
CA LYS A 715 58.89 -12.14 -7.11
C LYS A 715 59.21 -13.33 -6.20
N ALA A 716 58.47 -13.46 -5.10
CA ALA A 716 58.65 -14.54 -4.13
C ALA A 716 58.36 -15.93 -4.75
N GLN A 717 57.38 -15.99 -5.66
CA GLN A 717 57.02 -17.22 -6.36
C GLN A 717 58.11 -17.64 -7.36
N TYR A 718 58.60 -16.70 -8.17
CA TYR A 718 59.72 -16.96 -9.09
C TYR A 718 61.01 -17.35 -8.36
N LEU A 719 61.30 -16.74 -7.20
CA LEU A 719 62.44 -17.13 -6.37
C LEU A 719 62.31 -18.57 -5.85
N THR A 720 61.11 -18.95 -5.39
CA THR A 720 60.84 -20.31 -4.91
C THR A 720 60.92 -21.34 -6.03
N ASP A 721 60.38 -21.02 -7.21
CA ASP A 721 60.46 -21.86 -8.40
C ASP A 721 61.90 -22.03 -8.88
N PHE A 722 62.69 -20.95 -8.85
CA PHE A 722 64.11 -21.00 -9.16
C PHE A 722 64.86 -21.95 -8.20
N LEU A 723 64.59 -21.87 -6.89
CA LEU A 723 65.22 -22.74 -5.88
C LEU A 723 64.82 -24.21 -6.05
N ASP A 724 63.55 -24.50 -6.34
CA ASP A 724 63.07 -25.87 -6.56
C ASP A 724 63.65 -26.49 -7.82
N LEU A 725 63.80 -25.71 -8.89
CA LEU A 725 64.45 -26.14 -10.14
C LEU A 725 65.96 -26.34 -9.95
N TYR A 726 66.64 -25.44 -9.24
CA TYR A 726 68.07 -25.54 -8.93
C TYR A 726 68.38 -26.77 -8.07
N LYS A 727 67.52 -27.10 -7.09
CA LYS A 727 67.69 -28.23 -6.16
C LYS A 727 66.99 -29.52 -6.57
N GLN A 728 66.32 -29.57 -7.73
CA GLN A 728 65.56 -30.73 -8.24
C GLN A 728 64.50 -31.28 -7.27
N ARG A 729 63.73 -30.40 -6.61
CA ARG A 729 62.67 -30.81 -5.66
C ARG A 729 61.36 -31.18 -6.38
N ASP A 730 60.60 -32.14 -5.84
CA ASP A 730 59.23 -32.41 -6.32
C ASP A 730 58.31 -31.24 -5.93
N HIS A 731 57.89 -30.49 -6.94
CA HIS A 731 57.08 -29.28 -6.80
C HIS A 731 55.60 -29.49 -7.16
N CYS A 732 55.17 -30.74 -7.45
CA CYS A 732 53.83 -31.03 -7.96
C CYS A 732 52.71 -30.53 -7.04
N GLN A 733 52.80 -30.84 -5.75
CA GLN A 733 51.80 -30.44 -4.76
C GLN A 733 51.75 -28.91 -4.57
N ARG A 734 52.92 -28.27 -4.49
CA ARG A 734 53.03 -26.81 -4.36
C ARG A 734 52.47 -26.10 -5.58
N LYS A 735 52.84 -26.49 -6.80
CA LYS A 735 52.32 -25.91 -8.05
C LYS A 735 50.81 -26.09 -8.20
N ALA A 736 50.26 -27.24 -7.78
CA ALA A 736 48.82 -27.44 -7.76
C ALA A 736 48.13 -26.52 -6.73
N SER A 737 48.72 -26.34 -5.55
CA SER A 737 48.24 -25.41 -4.52
C SER A 737 48.30 -23.95 -5.00
N ASP A 738 49.43 -23.53 -5.59
CA ASP A 738 49.63 -22.21 -6.17
C ASP A 738 48.60 -21.93 -7.28
N PHE A 739 48.35 -22.89 -8.17
CA PHE A 739 47.31 -22.76 -9.20
C PHE A 739 45.91 -22.60 -8.59
N VAL A 740 45.59 -23.35 -7.52
CA VAL A 740 44.31 -23.20 -6.82
C VAL A 740 44.19 -21.82 -6.17
N GLN A 741 45.23 -21.34 -5.49
CA GLN A 741 45.20 -20.08 -4.75
C GLN A 741 45.23 -18.85 -5.67
N CYS A 742 46.00 -18.90 -6.76
CA CYS A 742 46.15 -17.77 -7.67
C CYS A 742 45.07 -17.74 -8.75
N CYS A 743 44.59 -18.89 -9.25
CA CYS A 743 43.64 -18.91 -10.37
C CYS A 743 42.22 -19.30 -9.92
N ILE A 744 42.07 -20.38 -9.15
CA ILE A 744 40.74 -20.92 -8.81
C ILE A 744 40.06 -20.11 -7.69
N LYS A 745 40.80 -19.74 -6.62
CA LYS A 745 40.24 -19.00 -5.48
C LYS A 745 39.62 -17.65 -5.90
N PRO A 746 40.30 -16.77 -6.68
CA PRO A 746 39.69 -15.52 -7.13
C PRO A 746 38.44 -15.75 -7.99
N ALA A 747 38.48 -16.75 -8.86
CA ALA A 747 37.36 -17.13 -9.72
C ALA A 747 36.14 -17.64 -8.93
N VAL A 748 36.36 -18.44 -7.88
CA VAL A 748 35.31 -18.91 -6.97
C VAL A 748 34.68 -17.76 -6.20
N VAL A 749 35.50 -16.86 -5.65
CA VAL A 749 35.01 -15.67 -4.91
C VAL A 749 34.19 -14.76 -5.84
N GLU A 750 34.66 -14.56 -7.07
CA GLU A 750 33.92 -13.79 -8.08
C GLU A 750 32.57 -14.44 -8.43
N TYR A 751 32.53 -15.77 -8.62
CA TYR A 751 31.29 -16.51 -8.87
C TYR A 751 30.27 -16.34 -7.73
N ILE A 752 30.73 -16.46 -6.48
CA ILE A 752 29.88 -16.26 -5.29
C ILE A 752 29.31 -14.85 -5.32
N ASN A 753 30.14 -13.82 -5.51
CA ASN A 753 29.68 -12.43 -5.51
C ASN A 753 28.68 -12.12 -6.64
N ARG A 754 28.87 -12.70 -7.84
CA ARG A 754 27.96 -12.51 -8.99
C ARG A 754 26.58 -13.12 -8.76
N SER A 755 26.52 -14.32 -8.18
CA SER A 755 25.27 -15.04 -7.88
C SER A 755 24.54 -14.50 -6.64
N LEU A 756 25.29 -14.07 -5.62
CA LEU A 756 24.77 -13.72 -4.31
C LEU A 756 23.75 -12.57 -4.35
N GLY A 757 23.90 -11.61 -5.26
CA GLY A 757 22.95 -10.50 -5.42
C GLY A 757 21.54 -10.97 -5.76
N ILE A 758 21.40 -11.94 -6.67
CA ILE A 758 20.11 -12.51 -7.07
C ILE A 758 19.54 -13.39 -5.95
N ASP A 759 20.41 -14.17 -5.30
CA ASP A 759 20.02 -15.08 -4.23
C ASP A 759 19.45 -14.35 -3.01
N ILE A 760 20.02 -13.19 -2.65
CA ILE A 760 19.51 -12.36 -1.56
C ILE A 760 18.10 -11.84 -1.87
N VAL A 761 17.85 -11.42 -3.11
CA VAL A 761 16.51 -10.98 -3.53
C VAL A 761 15.52 -12.15 -3.45
N GLU A 762 15.90 -13.33 -3.92
CA GLU A 762 15.06 -14.54 -3.86
C GLU A 762 14.76 -14.94 -2.41
N GLU A 763 15.75 -14.92 -1.53
CA GLU A 763 15.58 -15.23 -0.11
C GLU A 763 14.56 -14.27 0.54
N ILE A 764 14.67 -12.96 0.28
CA ILE A 764 13.70 -11.98 0.82
C ILE A 764 12.30 -12.23 0.27
N LEU A 765 12.17 -12.47 -1.04
CA LEU A 765 10.88 -12.70 -1.69
C LEU A 765 10.23 -14.05 -1.37
N THR A 766 10.97 -14.99 -0.79
CA THR A 766 10.47 -16.31 -0.35
C THR A 766 10.33 -16.44 1.17
N SER A 767 10.92 -15.50 1.93
CA SER A 767 10.84 -15.46 3.38
C SER A 767 9.47 -15.02 3.92
N SER A 768 9.36 -14.93 5.24
CA SER A 768 8.25 -14.30 5.96
C SER A 768 7.93 -12.87 5.50
N HIS A 769 8.90 -12.16 4.93
CA HIS A 769 8.75 -10.78 4.45
C HIS A 769 8.25 -10.70 3.00
N SER A 770 8.00 -11.83 2.34
CA SER A 770 7.48 -11.88 0.96
C SER A 770 6.20 -11.08 0.76
N ALA A 771 5.32 -11.06 1.78
CA ALA A 771 4.09 -10.28 1.78
C ALA A 771 4.36 -8.77 1.69
N GLU A 772 5.40 -8.27 2.35
CA GLU A 772 5.77 -6.83 2.38
C GLU A 772 6.14 -6.31 0.99
N TYR A 773 6.77 -7.16 0.17
CA TYR A 773 7.16 -6.85 -1.20
C TYR A 773 6.15 -7.37 -2.24
N SER A 774 4.95 -7.79 -1.83
CA SER A 774 3.96 -8.38 -2.72
C SER A 774 3.27 -7.35 -3.62
N SER A 775 2.90 -6.19 -3.07
CA SER A 775 2.30 -5.07 -3.79
C SER A 775 2.80 -3.73 -3.26
N ARG A 776 2.61 -2.67 -4.05
CA ARG A 776 3.08 -1.31 -3.68
C ARG A 776 2.30 -0.73 -2.52
N SER A 777 0.99 -0.91 -2.52
CA SER A 777 0.10 -0.50 -1.42
C SER A 777 0.51 -1.17 -0.11
N PHE A 778 0.77 -2.48 -0.12
CA PHE A 778 1.16 -3.23 1.07
C PHE A 778 2.57 -2.89 1.55
N PHE A 779 3.51 -2.66 0.62
CA PHE A 779 4.84 -2.15 0.95
C PHE A 779 4.78 -0.79 1.65
N GLN A 780 4.00 0.15 1.08
CA GLN A 780 3.79 1.47 1.68
C GLN A 780 3.08 1.40 3.04
N TYR A 781 2.12 0.48 3.21
CA TYR A 781 1.48 0.22 4.49
C TYR A 781 2.50 -0.25 5.53
N SER A 782 3.41 -1.16 5.14
CA SER A 782 4.43 -1.72 6.05
C SER A 782 5.37 -0.63 6.56
N ILE A 783 5.85 0.26 5.67
CA ILE A 783 6.65 1.43 6.06
C ILE A 783 5.86 2.37 6.98
N GLN A 784 4.61 2.70 6.63
CA GLN A 784 3.79 3.61 7.44
C GLN A 784 3.48 3.04 8.82
N LYS A 785 3.25 1.73 8.92
CA LYS A 785 3.05 1.04 10.20
C LYS A 785 4.30 1.13 11.07
N GLU A 786 5.48 0.90 10.49
CA GLU A 786 6.75 1.02 11.23
C GLU A 786 7.02 2.47 11.67
N LEU A 787 6.79 3.45 10.78
CA LEU A 787 6.90 4.87 11.11
C LEU A 787 5.98 5.25 12.29
N LEU A 788 4.73 4.75 12.27
CA LEU A 788 3.77 4.95 13.36
C LEU A 788 4.26 4.32 14.67
N GLN A 789 4.90 3.15 14.61
CA GLN A 789 5.45 2.48 15.80
C GLN A 789 6.69 3.17 16.36
N LYS A 790 7.52 3.77 15.49
CA LYS A 790 8.73 4.51 15.89
C LYS A 790 8.41 5.90 16.45
N GLU A 791 7.29 6.49 16.06
CA GLU A 791 6.85 7.85 16.44
C GLU A 791 7.91 8.94 16.19
N ASP A 792 8.77 8.76 15.18
CA ASP A 792 9.87 9.69 14.85
C ASP A 792 9.47 10.67 13.73
N PHE A 793 9.33 11.95 14.09
CA PHE A 793 8.92 13.01 13.18
C PHE A 793 9.89 13.21 12.00
N ASP A 794 11.20 13.10 12.23
CA ASP A 794 12.20 13.31 11.18
C ASP A 794 12.15 12.21 10.11
N SER A 795 11.90 10.96 10.52
CA SER A 795 11.66 9.85 9.59
C SER A 795 10.38 10.04 8.78
N PHE A 796 9.29 10.53 9.40
CA PHE A 796 8.08 10.91 8.66
C PHE A 796 8.35 12.00 7.62
N LEU A 797 9.11 13.03 7.98
CA LEU A 797 9.44 14.12 7.07
C LEU A 797 10.31 13.63 5.90
N LYS A 798 11.32 12.80 6.17
CA LYS A 798 12.16 12.18 5.12
C LYS A 798 11.34 11.29 4.19
N PHE A 799 10.44 10.48 4.73
CA PHE A 799 9.55 9.64 3.92
C PHE A 799 8.65 10.44 2.98
N ILE A 800 8.12 11.58 3.46
CA ILE A 800 7.22 12.43 2.67
C ILE A 800 7.99 13.26 1.63
N CYS A 801 9.11 13.88 2.03
CA CYS A 801 9.84 14.82 1.20
C CYS A 801 10.89 14.14 0.29
N ASN A 802 11.50 13.04 0.73
CA ASN A 802 12.58 12.33 0.04
C ASN A 802 12.26 10.83 -0.10
N TYR A 803 11.07 10.53 -0.65
CA TYR A 803 10.52 9.17 -0.72
C TYR A 803 11.47 8.14 -1.35
N GLU A 804 12.12 8.45 -2.48
CA GLU A 804 13.07 7.53 -3.13
C GLU A 804 14.23 7.14 -2.22
N ILE A 805 14.86 8.13 -1.58
CA ILE A 805 16.03 7.91 -0.72
C ILE A 805 15.61 7.11 0.51
N TYR A 806 14.51 7.53 1.15
CA TYR A 806 14.00 6.86 2.33
C TYR A 806 13.67 5.38 2.05
N VAL A 807 12.99 5.09 0.95
CA VAL A 807 12.64 3.71 0.59
C VAL A 807 13.89 2.86 0.31
N LYS A 808 14.90 3.41 -0.37
CA LYS A 808 16.16 2.69 -0.62
C LYS A 808 16.90 2.39 0.69
N ASP A 809 17.01 3.37 1.57
CA ASP A 809 17.65 3.20 2.88
C ASP A 809 16.89 2.17 3.73
N TRP A 810 15.55 2.22 3.70
CA TRP A 810 14.69 1.27 4.40
C TRP A 810 14.88 -0.16 3.88
N ILE A 811 14.86 -0.37 2.56
CA ILE A 811 15.11 -1.68 1.94
C ILE A 811 16.51 -2.18 2.31
N PHE A 812 17.52 -1.31 2.28
CA PHE A 812 18.89 -1.68 2.63
C PHE A 812 19.01 -2.14 4.09
N GLN A 813 18.41 -1.40 5.04
CA GLN A 813 18.38 -1.82 6.44
C GLN A 813 17.65 -3.14 6.61
N HIS A 814 16.51 -3.32 5.94
CA HIS A 814 15.76 -4.57 6.02
C HIS A 814 16.55 -5.76 5.46
N ILE A 815 17.31 -5.57 4.37
CA ILE A 815 18.25 -6.59 3.87
C ILE A 815 19.30 -6.90 4.94
N LEU A 816 19.90 -5.88 5.57
CA LEU A 816 20.94 -6.09 6.60
C LEU A 816 20.41 -6.93 7.77
N ASP A 817 19.24 -6.58 8.29
CA ASP A 817 18.60 -7.30 9.38
C ASP A 817 18.36 -8.76 8.98
N LYS A 818 17.75 -8.97 7.80
CA LYS A 818 17.44 -10.33 7.33
C LYS A 818 18.68 -11.19 7.07
N MET A 819 19.73 -10.60 6.52
CA MET A 819 20.99 -11.29 6.24
C MET A 819 21.76 -11.64 7.52
N SER A 820 21.55 -10.86 8.59
CA SER A 820 22.12 -11.08 9.92
C SER A 820 21.37 -12.19 10.68
N GLU A 821 20.05 -12.29 10.50
CA GLU A 821 19.23 -13.34 11.11
C GLU A 821 19.73 -14.74 10.74
N ASN A 822 19.84 -15.63 11.74
CA ASN A 822 20.11 -17.06 11.55
C ASN A 822 21.31 -17.39 10.63
N LYS A 823 22.29 -16.48 10.55
CA LYS A 823 23.43 -16.55 9.62
C LYS A 823 23.01 -16.80 8.17
N THR A 824 21.93 -16.16 7.71
CA THR A 824 21.35 -16.38 6.39
C THR A 824 22.35 -16.08 5.27
N LEU A 825 23.11 -14.97 5.38
CA LEU A 825 24.14 -14.64 4.39
C LEU A 825 25.20 -15.76 4.26
N TYR A 826 25.69 -16.27 5.39
CA TYR A 826 26.68 -17.35 5.42
C TYR A 826 26.12 -18.63 4.76
N LYS A 827 24.86 -18.98 5.00
CA LYS A 827 24.20 -20.13 4.35
C LYS A 827 24.13 -19.97 2.84
N LEU A 828 23.77 -18.78 2.35
CA LEU A 828 23.74 -18.49 0.90
C LEU A 828 25.14 -18.60 0.28
N LYS A 829 26.15 -17.96 0.90
CA LYS A 829 27.55 -18.04 0.43
C LYS A 829 28.07 -19.48 0.42
N THR A 830 27.80 -20.26 1.47
CA THR A 830 28.21 -21.67 1.58
C THR A 830 27.54 -22.54 0.53
N ARG A 831 26.26 -22.30 0.24
CA ARG A 831 25.54 -23.00 -0.84
C ARG A 831 26.18 -22.72 -2.19
N ASN A 832 26.51 -21.46 -2.48
CA ASN A 832 27.12 -21.09 -3.76
C ASN A 832 28.55 -21.62 -3.88
N LEU A 833 29.31 -21.63 -2.78
CA LEU A 833 30.62 -22.28 -2.70
C LEU A 833 30.53 -23.79 -3.01
N GLN A 834 29.56 -24.49 -2.43
CA GLN A 834 29.34 -25.91 -2.71
C GLN A 834 29.04 -26.15 -4.19
N LEU A 835 28.13 -25.35 -4.77
CA LEU A 835 27.75 -25.46 -6.18
C LEU A 835 28.93 -25.27 -7.13
N ILE A 836 29.79 -24.26 -6.91
CA ILE A 836 30.93 -24.02 -7.79
C ILE A 836 32.05 -25.04 -7.59
N VAL A 837 32.31 -25.48 -6.36
CA VAL A 837 33.28 -26.56 -6.11
C VAL A 837 32.84 -27.83 -6.82
N ASP A 838 31.55 -28.20 -6.76
CA ASP A 838 31.04 -29.37 -7.48
C ASP A 838 31.19 -29.22 -9.01
N LYS A 839 30.98 -28.01 -9.55
CA LYS A 839 31.21 -27.73 -10.98
C LYS A 839 32.69 -27.85 -11.35
N ILE A 840 33.59 -27.33 -10.53
CA ILE A 840 35.05 -27.43 -10.74
C ILE A 840 35.50 -28.89 -10.67
N THR A 841 35.06 -29.66 -9.67
CA THR A 841 35.39 -31.08 -9.55
C THR A 841 34.92 -31.87 -10.77
N LYS A 842 33.68 -31.65 -11.23
CA LYS A 842 33.16 -32.25 -12.46
C LYS A 842 33.97 -31.84 -13.70
N ALA A 843 34.33 -30.56 -13.80
CA ALA A 843 35.14 -30.06 -14.90
C ALA A 843 36.56 -30.67 -14.89
N THR A 844 37.20 -30.84 -13.73
CA THR A 844 38.50 -31.51 -13.59
C THR A 844 38.41 -32.99 -14.00
N GLU A 845 37.33 -33.67 -13.62
CA GLU A 845 37.10 -35.07 -14.02
C GLU A 845 36.86 -35.22 -15.52
N TRP A 846 36.05 -34.34 -16.09
CA TRP A 846 35.83 -34.33 -17.53
C TRP A 846 37.11 -34.00 -18.29
N ALA A 847 37.84 -32.98 -17.86
CA ALA A 847 39.08 -32.54 -18.49
C ALA A 847 40.23 -33.56 -18.38
N SER A 848 40.17 -34.48 -17.41
CA SER A 848 41.13 -35.58 -17.27
C SER A 848 41.02 -36.64 -18.37
N LYS A 849 40.00 -36.55 -19.23
CA LYS A 849 39.73 -37.47 -20.34
C LYS A 849 39.88 -36.75 -21.70
N GLY A 850 40.34 -37.48 -22.71
CA GLY A 850 40.39 -37.06 -24.11
C GLY A 850 39.01 -37.09 -24.78
N GLU A 851 38.95 -36.67 -26.05
CA GLU A 851 37.71 -36.63 -26.85
C GLU A 851 37.09 -38.02 -27.11
N ASP A 852 37.89 -39.08 -26.98
CA ASP A 852 37.51 -40.49 -27.09
C ASP A 852 37.12 -41.12 -25.73
N GLY A 853 37.15 -40.35 -24.64
CA GLY A 853 36.85 -40.80 -23.28
C GLY A 853 37.99 -41.51 -22.56
N THR A 854 39.16 -41.65 -23.18
CA THR A 854 40.36 -42.23 -22.55
C THR A 854 41.06 -41.22 -21.63
N LEU A 855 41.79 -41.68 -20.61
CA LEU A 855 42.53 -40.78 -19.73
C LEU A 855 43.64 -40.05 -20.51
N LEU A 856 43.86 -38.77 -20.20
CA LEU A 856 44.96 -38.02 -20.78
C LEU A 856 46.30 -38.75 -20.53
N PRO A 857 47.24 -38.74 -21.50
CA PRO A 857 48.57 -39.29 -21.32
C PRO A 857 49.25 -38.72 -20.06
N ASP A 858 50.04 -39.54 -19.38
CA ASP A 858 50.75 -39.11 -18.17
C ASP A 858 52.04 -38.32 -18.51
N THR A 859 51.88 -37.23 -19.25
CA THR A 859 52.95 -36.36 -19.74
C THR A 859 52.77 -34.93 -19.23
N THR A 860 53.86 -34.16 -19.14
CA THR A 860 53.82 -32.76 -18.69
C THR A 860 52.98 -31.89 -19.62
N GLU A 861 53.02 -32.13 -20.94
CA GLU A 861 52.22 -31.42 -21.95
C GLU A 861 50.71 -31.61 -21.75
N SER A 862 50.31 -32.74 -21.15
CA SER A 862 48.90 -33.03 -20.87
C SER A 862 48.32 -32.15 -19.76
N ILE A 863 49.15 -31.49 -18.93
CA ILE A 863 48.69 -30.52 -17.92
C ILE A 863 48.13 -29.26 -18.60
N SER A 864 48.81 -28.74 -19.62
CA SER A 864 48.30 -27.60 -20.40
C SER A 864 46.98 -27.95 -21.12
N LYS A 865 46.85 -29.20 -21.60
CA LYS A 865 45.61 -29.69 -22.22
C LYS A 865 44.49 -29.84 -21.19
N LEU A 866 44.78 -30.36 -20.00
CA LEU A 866 43.84 -30.45 -18.88
C LEU A 866 43.26 -29.07 -18.55
N ILE A 867 44.10 -28.05 -18.38
CA ILE A 867 43.62 -26.72 -17.99
C ILE A 867 42.86 -26.05 -19.13
N SER A 868 43.30 -26.20 -20.38
CA SER A 868 42.53 -25.74 -21.55
C SER A 868 41.14 -26.38 -21.61
N ASN A 869 41.05 -27.69 -21.36
CA ASN A 869 39.77 -28.41 -21.30
C ASN A 869 38.90 -27.94 -20.13
N MET A 870 39.49 -27.68 -18.94
CA MET A 870 38.77 -27.10 -17.80
C MET A 870 38.22 -25.70 -18.13
N ARG A 871 39.01 -24.83 -18.75
CA ARG A 871 38.57 -23.49 -19.19
C ARG A 871 37.40 -23.57 -20.16
N LYS A 872 37.42 -24.51 -21.12
CA LYS A 872 36.32 -24.74 -22.05
C LYS A 872 35.04 -25.21 -21.34
N HIS A 873 35.16 -26.13 -20.38
CA HIS A 873 34.01 -26.67 -19.66
C HIS A 873 33.39 -25.65 -18.69
N LEU A 874 34.20 -24.75 -18.12
CA LEU A 874 33.76 -23.72 -17.16
C LEU A 874 33.52 -22.35 -17.79
N VAL A 875 33.45 -22.25 -19.12
CA VAL A 875 33.41 -20.98 -19.87
C VAL A 875 32.24 -20.06 -19.46
N ARG A 876 31.12 -20.63 -18.98
CA ARG A 876 29.94 -19.90 -18.48
C ARG A 876 29.92 -19.72 -16.97
N ASP A 877 30.82 -20.37 -16.25
CA ASP A 877 30.80 -20.46 -14.79
C ASP A 877 31.85 -19.55 -14.15
N VAL A 878 33.10 -19.59 -14.65
CA VAL A 878 34.21 -18.84 -14.07
C VAL A 878 35.19 -18.34 -15.13
N SER A 879 35.92 -17.28 -14.81
CA SER A 879 37.06 -16.82 -15.62
C SER A 879 38.37 -17.18 -14.94
N LEU A 880 39.17 -18.02 -15.59
CA LEU A 880 40.51 -18.40 -15.13
C LEU A 880 41.56 -17.58 -15.88
N SER A 881 42.39 -16.85 -15.14
CA SER A 881 43.41 -15.98 -15.72
C SER A 881 44.52 -16.79 -16.40
N VAL A 882 44.64 -16.61 -17.72
CA VAL A 882 45.70 -17.23 -18.54
C VAL A 882 47.09 -16.76 -18.10
N GLU A 883 47.18 -15.52 -17.64
CA GLU A 883 48.42 -14.90 -17.21
C GLU A 883 48.85 -15.42 -15.83
N GLU A 884 47.93 -15.60 -14.88
CA GLU A 884 48.25 -16.19 -13.57
C GLU A 884 48.59 -17.69 -13.71
N GLU A 885 47.88 -18.41 -14.58
CA GLU A 885 48.19 -19.80 -14.90
C GLU A 885 49.62 -19.96 -15.45
N LYS A 886 49.99 -19.17 -16.46
CA LYS A 886 51.34 -19.26 -17.04
C LYS A 886 52.43 -18.90 -16.03
N THR A 887 52.17 -17.95 -15.13
CA THR A 887 53.13 -17.59 -14.07
C THR A 887 53.26 -18.72 -13.06
N THR A 888 52.13 -19.20 -12.54
CA THR A 888 52.08 -20.22 -11.49
C THR A 888 52.66 -21.55 -11.97
N LEU A 889 52.41 -21.94 -13.23
CA LEU A 889 52.87 -23.19 -13.81
C LEU A 889 54.20 -23.09 -14.55
N PHE A 890 54.95 -21.99 -14.34
CA PHE A 890 56.26 -21.79 -14.94
C PHE A 890 57.17 -23.00 -14.68
N GLN A 891 57.68 -23.58 -15.78
CA GLN A 891 58.61 -24.73 -15.81
C GLN A 891 58.15 -25.95 -14.98
N ILE A 892 56.85 -26.26 -14.96
CA ILE A 892 56.34 -27.49 -14.33
C ILE A 892 56.98 -28.73 -14.96
N GLN A 893 57.51 -29.65 -14.13
CA GLN A 893 58.11 -30.93 -14.55
C GLN A 893 57.32 -32.14 -14.07
N SER A 894 56.21 -31.91 -13.37
CA SER A 894 55.37 -32.95 -12.79
C SER A 894 54.60 -33.76 -13.85
N ARG A 895 54.24 -34.99 -13.49
CA ARG A 895 53.37 -35.85 -14.31
C ARG A 895 51.89 -35.49 -14.15
N CYS A 896 51.13 -35.59 -15.24
CA CYS A 896 49.74 -35.14 -15.31
C CYS A 896 48.84 -35.82 -14.26
N HIS A 897 48.97 -37.14 -14.06
CA HIS A 897 48.13 -37.88 -13.11
C HIS A 897 48.43 -37.48 -11.66
N GLN A 898 49.70 -37.26 -11.31
CA GLN A 898 50.10 -36.78 -9.98
C GLN A 898 49.62 -35.34 -9.74
N PHE A 899 49.64 -34.50 -10.78
CA PHE A 899 49.11 -33.14 -10.72
C PHE A 899 47.60 -33.13 -10.51
N ILE A 900 46.82 -33.96 -11.23
CA ILE A 900 45.36 -34.07 -11.05
C ILE A 900 45.01 -34.48 -9.61
N LYS A 901 45.74 -35.44 -9.03
CA LYS A 901 45.51 -35.87 -7.64
C LYS A 901 45.78 -34.73 -6.65
N SER A 902 46.88 -34.00 -6.85
CA SER A 902 47.26 -32.86 -6.01
C SER A 902 46.28 -31.69 -6.15
N LEU A 903 45.79 -31.44 -7.37
CA LEU A 903 44.78 -30.45 -7.68
C LEU A 903 43.45 -30.76 -7.00
N LYS A 904 42.97 -32.02 -7.08
CA LYS A 904 41.74 -32.43 -6.39
C LYS A 904 41.83 -32.22 -4.88
N THR A 905 42.97 -32.55 -4.28
CA THR A 905 43.21 -32.34 -2.84
C THR A 905 43.19 -30.84 -2.50
N SER A 906 43.93 -30.04 -3.28
CA SER A 906 44.01 -28.59 -3.07
C SER A 906 42.65 -27.87 -3.25
N VAL A 907 41.76 -28.36 -4.13
CA VAL A 907 40.39 -27.83 -4.28
C VAL A 907 39.51 -28.16 -3.06
N ILE A 908 39.71 -29.32 -2.42
CA ILE A 908 39.03 -29.67 -1.18
C ILE A 908 39.52 -28.76 -0.04
N ASP A 909 40.84 -28.58 0.08
CA ASP A 909 41.43 -27.70 1.09
C ASP A 909 40.95 -26.23 0.90
N LEU A 910 40.84 -25.76 -0.35
CA LEU A 910 40.30 -24.44 -0.66
C LEU A 910 38.85 -24.28 -0.18
N LYS A 911 38.03 -25.33 -0.32
CA LYS A 911 36.64 -25.29 0.14
C LYS A 911 36.58 -25.10 1.66
N GLU A 912 37.38 -25.85 2.42
CA GLU A 912 37.45 -25.74 3.88
C GLU A 912 37.95 -24.35 4.28
N GLN A 913 39.02 -23.86 3.64
CA GLN A 913 39.56 -22.51 3.86
C GLN A 913 38.49 -21.42 3.61
N LEU A 914 37.80 -21.46 2.47
CA LEU A 914 36.78 -20.46 2.14
C LEU A 914 35.56 -20.54 3.06
N GLN A 915 35.18 -21.73 3.55
CA GLN A 915 34.10 -21.86 4.53
C GLN A 915 34.43 -21.12 5.84
N GLU A 916 35.68 -21.16 6.29
CA GLU A 916 36.12 -20.41 7.47
C GLU A 916 36.15 -18.90 7.21
N GLU A 917 36.72 -18.47 6.07
CA GLU A 917 36.82 -17.04 5.69
C GLU A 917 35.43 -16.39 5.63
N LEU A 918 34.45 -17.07 5.01
CA LEU A 918 33.09 -16.54 4.79
C LEU A 918 32.24 -16.39 6.06
N ASN A 919 32.63 -16.98 7.19
CA ASN A 919 31.89 -16.92 8.46
C ASN A 919 32.06 -15.58 9.20
N SER A 920 33.07 -14.78 8.84
CA SER A 920 33.43 -13.52 9.53
C SER A 920 33.13 -12.24 8.76
N ASP A 921 32.52 -12.34 7.58
CA ASP A 921 32.38 -11.21 6.65
C ASP A 921 31.44 -10.11 7.17
N ASP A 922 31.88 -8.85 7.03
CA ASP A 922 31.00 -7.69 7.18
C ASP A 922 29.91 -7.71 6.08
N ILE A 923 28.66 -7.79 6.53
CA ILE A 923 27.48 -7.89 5.66
C ILE A 923 27.36 -6.62 4.79
N LYS A 924 27.58 -5.45 5.38
CA LYS A 924 27.44 -4.16 4.69
C LYS A 924 28.51 -4.00 3.62
N GLU A 925 29.76 -4.36 3.93
CA GLU A 925 30.85 -4.36 2.97
C GLU A 925 30.60 -5.35 1.83
N THR A 926 30.10 -6.56 2.16
CA THR A 926 29.71 -7.57 1.17
C THR A 926 28.68 -7.00 0.19
N LEU A 927 27.56 -6.46 0.69
CA LEU A 927 26.49 -5.88 -0.13
C LEU A 927 27.00 -4.74 -1.04
N ASN A 928 27.89 -3.90 -0.51
CA ASN A 928 28.50 -2.81 -1.26
C ASN A 928 29.44 -3.27 -2.39
N LYS A 929 29.97 -4.50 -2.33
CA LYS A 929 30.82 -5.08 -3.39
C LYS A 929 30.07 -5.87 -4.46
N LEU A 930 28.80 -6.25 -4.22
CA LEU A 930 28.05 -7.08 -5.17
C LEU A 930 27.83 -6.36 -6.52
N PRO A 931 27.99 -7.06 -7.66
CA PRO A 931 27.74 -6.50 -8.98
C PRO A 931 26.25 -6.25 -9.26
N ILE A 932 25.37 -7.10 -8.71
CA ILE A 932 23.92 -6.90 -8.70
C ILE A 932 23.53 -6.46 -7.29
N LYS A 933 22.97 -5.25 -7.17
CA LYS A 933 22.54 -4.69 -5.89
C LYS A 933 21.15 -5.19 -5.52
N PRO A 934 20.99 -6.00 -4.44
CA PRO A 934 19.68 -6.50 -4.05
C PRO A 934 18.69 -5.38 -3.72
N GLN A 935 19.19 -4.30 -3.11
CA GLN A 935 18.40 -3.12 -2.76
C GLN A 935 17.74 -2.47 -3.99
N ASP A 936 18.45 -2.41 -5.13
CA ASP A 936 17.96 -1.76 -6.33
C ASP A 936 16.93 -2.63 -7.06
N GLU A 937 17.13 -3.96 -7.05
CA GLU A 937 16.17 -4.89 -7.65
C GLU A 937 14.85 -4.95 -6.85
N LEU A 938 14.93 -4.99 -5.51
CA LEU A 938 13.75 -4.87 -4.66
C LEU A 938 13.10 -3.49 -4.80
N PHE A 939 13.89 -2.42 -4.89
CA PHE A 939 13.38 -1.06 -5.10
C PHE A 939 12.61 -0.93 -6.42
N LYS A 940 13.15 -1.44 -7.54
CA LYS A 940 12.48 -1.42 -8.85
C LYS A 940 11.10 -2.08 -8.80
N ARG A 941 10.96 -3.15 -8.01
CA ARG A 941 9.69 -3.85 -7.79
C ARG A 941 8.66 -2.95 -7.10
N VAL A 942 9.01 -2.32 -5.98
CA VAL A 942 8.04 -1.65 -5.10
C VAL A 942 7.88 -0.14 -5.35
N PHE A 943 8.82 0.51 -6.03
CA PHE A 943 8.80 1.97 -6.22
C PHE A 943 7.77 2.45 -7.26
N GLY A 944 7.52 1.67 -8.31
CA GLY A 944 6.53 2.00 -9.35
C GLY A 944 6.96 3.14 -10.26
N CYS A 945 6.03 4.04 -10.60
CA CYS A 945 6.30 5.18 -11.48
C CYS A 945 6.98 6.37 -10.79
N GLY A 946 7.15 6.32 -9.46
CA GLY A 946 7.77 7.39 -8.67
C GLY A 946 6.98 8.69 -8.58
N GLN A 947 5.81 8.79 -9.23
CA GLN A 947 4.97 9.98 -9.16
C GLN A 947 4.26 10.05 -7.81
N GLN A 948 4.25 11.25 -7.21
CA GLN A 948 3.50 11.53 -6.00
C GLN A 948 2.30 12.42 -6.32
N CYS A 949 1.21 12.20 -5.60
CA CYS A 949 0.04 13.05 -5.61
C CYS A 949 0.48 14.52 -5.41
N PRO A 950 0.08 15.44 -6.32
CA PRO A 950 0.53 16.83 -6.25
C PRO A 950 0.01 17.56 -5.00
N PHE A 951 -1.01 17.03 -4.34
CA PHE A 951 -1.66 17.61 -3.18
C PHE A 951 -1.06 17.16 -1.85
N CYS A 952 -1.08 15.85 -1.60
CA CYS A 952 -0.73 15.27 -0.30
C CYS A 952 0.57 14.46 -0.31
N LYS A 953 1.26 14.42 -1.45
CA LYS A 953 2.52 13.70 -1.68
C LYS A 953 2.44 12.18 -1.47
N VAL A 954 1.24 11.60 -1.39
CA VAL A 954 1.10 10.13 -1.40
C VAL A 954 1.67 9.58 -2.71
N PRO A 955 2.58 8.58 -2.68
CA PRO A 955 3.13 7.99 -3.89
C PRO A 955 2.08 7.16 -4.63
N CYS A 956 2.23 7.08 -5.95
CA CYS A 956 1.35 6.28 -6.80
C CYS A 956 1.49 4.78 -6.49
N GLU A 957 0.36 4.09 -6.38
CA GLU A 957 0.27 2.66 -6.09
C GLU A 957 0.06 1.81 -7.34
N ALA A 958 -0.01 2.42 -8.52
CA ALA A 958 -0.29 1.71 -9.76
C ALA A 958 0.75 0.60 -10.04
N GLY A 959 0.26 -0.55 -10.50
CA GLY A 959 0.99 -1.79 -10.79
C GLY A 959 2.09 -1.68 -11.86
N GLY A 960 2.02 -0.65 -12.70
CA GLY A 960 2.90 -0.44 -13.83
C GLY A 960 3.70 0.86 -13.78
N LYS A 961 4.86 0.92 -14.44
CA LYS A 961 5.65 2.17 -14.57
C LYS A 961 4.97 3.22 -15.43
N GLU A 962 4.29 2.81 -16.50
CA GLU A 962 3.62 3.71 -17.44
C GLU A 962 2.11 3.52 -17.37
N HIS A 963 1.40 4.57 -16.95
CA HIS A 963 -0.05 4.59 -16.84
C HIS A 963 -0.56 6.02 -16.99
N LYS A 964 -1.70 6.18 -17.65
CA LYS A 964 -2.28 7.51 -17.92
C LYS A 964 -2.89 8.18 -16.69
N ARG A 965 -3.32 7.38 -15.70
CA ARG A 965 -3.98 7.86 -14.49
C ARG A 965 -3.25 7.34 -13.27
N HIS A 966 -2.65 8.25 -12.51
CA HIS A 966 -2.06 7.94 -11.22
C HIS A 966 -3.16 7.62 -10.21
N HIS A 967 -2.90 6.65 -9.35
CA HIS A 967 -3.86 6.14 -8.38
C HIS A 967 -3.17 5.89 -7.05
N ALA A 968 -3.85 6.26 -5.97
CA ALA A 968 -3.59 5.78 -4.62
C ALA A 968 -4.95 5.46 -3.98
N ALA A 969 -5.03 4.37 -3.24
CA ALA A 969 -6.25 3.97 -2.55
C ALA A 969 -6.59 4.96 -1.43
N VAL A 970 -5.57 5.47 -0.73
CA VAL A 970 -5.75 6.41 0.39
C VAL A 970 -4.92 7.65 0.18
N HIS A 971 -5.59 8.80 0.23
CA HIS A 971 -4.94 10.11 0.21
C HIS A 971 -4.83 10.69 1.63
N ARG A 972 -3.96 11.69 1.80
CA ARG A 972 -3.62 12.28 3.11
C ARG A 972 -3.99 13.77 3.19
N PRO A 973 -3.97 14.38 4.38
CA PRO A 973 -4.12 15.83 4.53
C PRO A 973 -3.09 16.60 3.68
N GLN A 974 -3.54 17.65 3.00
CA GLN A 974 -2.71 18.41 2.06
C GLN A 974 -1.54 19.13 2.76
N GLY A 975 -1.70 19.48 4.04
CA GLY A 975 -0.67 20.09 4.86
C GLY A 975 0.58 19.24 5.00
N LEU A 976 0.45 17.90 4.95
CA LEU A 976 1.61 16.99 4.92
C LEU A 976 2.41 17.15 3.62
N GLY A 977 1.74 17.48 2.52
CA GLY A 977 2.36 17.90 1.26
C GLY A 977 2.90 19.33 1.26
N ARG A 978 2.99 19.98 2.43
CA ARG A 978 3.39 21.38 2.65
C ARG A 978 2.40 22.41 2.09
N TYR A 979 1.17 22.01 1.77
CA TYR A 979 0.15 22.93 1.27
C TYR A 979 -0.42 23.82 2.38
N ARG A 980 -0.65 25.09 2.05
CA ARG A 980 -1.13 26.13 2.98
C ARG A 980 -2.18 26.98 2.30
N TYR A 981 -3.19 27.42 3.05
CA TYR A 981 -4.14 28.42 2.59
C TYR A 981 -3.40 29.69 2.15
N VAL A 982 -3.79 30.24 0.99
CA VAL A 982 -3.09 31.37 0.37
C VAL A 982 -3.11 32.60 1.27
N ASP A 983 -4.25 32.87 1.90
CA ASP A 983 -4.50 34.07 2.68
C ASP A 983 -4.03 33.92 4.12
N THR A 984 -4.38 32.80 4.77
CA THR A 984 -4.10 32.60 6.21
C THR A 984 -2.73 31.97 6.49
N LYS A 985 -2.06 31.38 5.49
CA LYS A 985 -0.80 30.62 5.62
C LYS A 985 -0.86 29.39 6.55
N LYS A 986 -2.03 29.05 7.09
CA LYS A 986 -2.26 27.84 7.87
C LYS A 986 -2.11 26.60 6.97
N LEU A 987 -1.56 25.52 7.53
CA LEU A 987 -1.51 24.23 6.86
C LEU A 987 -2.94 23.74 6.63
N VAL A 988 -3.19 23.11 5.50
CA VAL A 988 -4.51 22.58 5.16
C VAL A 988 -4.67 21.20 5.77
N GLU A 989 -5.61 21.06 6.70
CA GLU A 989 -5.91 19.83 7.43
C GLU A 989 -6.79 18.85 6.64
N THR A 990 -7.45 19.31 5.58
CA THR A 990 -8.38 18.50 4.80
C THR A 990 -7.67 17.53 3.86
N LEU A 991 -8.28 16.35 3.66
CA LEU A 991 -7.84 15.36 2.68
C LEU A 991 -7.94 15.93 1.26
N CYS A 992 -6.99 15.57 0.39
CA CYS A 992 -7.01 16.11 -0.97
C CYS A 992 -8.18 15.59 -1.81
N THR A 993 -8.71 14.39 -1.52
CA THR A 993 -9.88 13.83 -2.21
C THR A 993 -11.16 14.60 -1.92
N THR A 994 -11.34 15.09 -0.68
CA THR A 994 -12.51 15.90 -0.29
C THR A 994 -12.55 17.21 -1.07
N HIS A 995 -11.41 17.88 -1.29
CA HIS A 995 -11.39 19.12 -2.07
C HIS A 995 -11.67 18.92 -3.57
N VAL A 996 -11.19 17.81 -4.15
CA VAL A 996 -11.47 17.47 -5.56
C VAL A 996 -12.94 17.11 -5.76
N TYR A 997 -13.60 16.55 -4.74
CA TYR A 997 -15.02 16.21 -4.81
C TYR A 997 -15.93 17.45 -4.71
N ASN A 998 -15.47 18.51 -4.04
CA ASN A 998 -16.29 19.68 -3.71
C ASN A 998 -16.20 20.83 -4.73
N ASP A 999 -15.69 20.58 -5.95
CA ASP A 999 -15.44 21.60 -7.00
C ASP A 999 -14.63 22.84 -6.52
N ILE A 1000 -13.92 22.74 -5.39
CA ILE A 1000 -13.10 23.83 -4.84
C ILE A 1000 -11.78 23.86 -5.62
N GLY A 1001 -11.70 24.78 -6.57
CA GLY A 1001 -10.53 24.95 -7.41
C GLY A 1001 -9.22 25.09 -6.61
N PHE A 1002 -8.25 24.22 -6.90
CA PHE A 1002 -6.94 24.21 -6.24
C PHE A 1002 -5.82 24.65 -7.19
N ARG A 1003 -4.75 25.23 -6.64
CA ARG A 1003 -3.57 25.65 -7.41
C ARG A 1003 -2.30 25.54 -6.58
N ASN A 1004 -1.28 24.85 -7.09
CA ASN A 1004 0.03 24.73 -6.42
C ASN A 1004 1.18 24.75 -7.44
N THR A 1005 2.42 24.58 -6.96
CA THR A 1005 3.62 24.57 -7.82
C THR A 1005 3.62 23.42 -8.84
N ALA A 1006 3.10 22.25 -8.48
CA ALA A 1006 2.99 21.09 -9.37
C ALA A 1006 1.93 21.27 -10.47
N THR A 1007 0.89 22.08 -10.23
CA THR A 1007 -0.12 22.46 -11.23
C THR A 1007 0.20 23.75 -11.98
N ASN A 1008 1.44 24.24 -11.93
CA ASN A 1008 1.81 25.54 -12.49
C ASN A 1008 0.98 26.73 -11.97
N TRP A 1009 0.33 26.58 -10.82
CA TRP A 1009 -0.64 27.52 -10.27
C TRP A 1009 -1.88 27.75 -11.13
N GLU A 1010 -2.16 26.83 -12.07
CA GLU A 1010 -3.44 26.74 -12.75
C GLU A 1010 -4.47 26.20 -11.77
N THR A 1011 -5.68 26.76 -11.84
CA THR A 1011 -6.80 26.28 -11.05
C THR A 1011 -7.30 25.00 -11.69
N HIS A 1012 -7.18 23.90 -10.97
CA HIS A 1012 -7.77 22.62 -11.34
C HIS A 1012 -8.94 22.34 -10.39
N LEU A 1013 -10.02 21.79 -10.94
CA LEU A 1013 -11.12 21.23 -10.17
C LEU A 1013 -10.73 19.81 -9.75
#